data_AF-M0AFL9-F1
#
_entry.id   AF-M0AFL9-F1
#
_cell.length_a   1.000
_cell.length_b   1.000
_cell.length_c   1.000
_cell.angle_alpha   90.00
_cell.angle_beta   90.00
_cell.angle_gamma   90.00
#
_symmetry.space_group_name_H-M   'P 1'
#
loop_
_entity.id
_entity.type
_entity.pdbx_description
1 polymer ?
#
loop_
_entity_poly.entity_id
_entity_poly.type
_entity_poly.pdbx_seq_one_letter_code
_entity_poly.pdbx_strand_id
1 'polypeptide(L)'
;MPTSLDDDVSLSAILLGAAYGDVLKIPQIQAAFSDRAKSIGGKHGRSVYELKEPISEIQSGVDARDAAVAQVDEHDRKEAARDDVNSRVAELDEEIADLTTEQTRLNTVLTEYGEFETLQELNLELDGADLDQVDAFPTEQLDRGRQLQSQLEEVQEELTTAEEEFAQQVTVEDPEAYRDQLLDATSTIQTYNREIAGWRERVNSLQEQRSELAKERRKLRSRAADLQPGWDDDSLLDRVRDVETDLFSRDEVRSITRTCEDVRSELNEVERNLTEKTARHEQLEHEIDTATDSSSEASLTLRDQLPVAAGGTVLALIVGSALRVVGGAVLGVVITLVIILIVGAYAASRLKFESLEVDGVSVETLRADKRSLTADIEGLRSRKTDLETEYSTATEQLDSLREKLGLSDDTSPAAVREFYEDLSSLRNDLTTLEGDVEALDTKEETLRSDLAAAAETVSELGVLDTDDSDPLEDAEKLFTTIESIEEDLDLAQTVTTAQQTVTSRKDDLRDLLAEWNDAPDLTNADSATLVRTVDQFLERGKNVTELVEAREQRDGIRVRLQRRLTASAIEPAFEPYRDSEHDDDDWAIAAFERIIEAYTDREAIEERLDTIDETIENLETERSGCVEERVELTKELEELASDDDVREAHATIEAGRRRLEPLAEEYAMHRIAEYLLNELHERFIDRTTGPLLDEASEIFARITDNAYTKVDSTKEFDNLDFQSVLADGQTQQTAELSRATAEQLFLAIRLARIRRHESSLPVLLDDSLTNFDPSHHVRTLQTISELADTNQVFLLTCHPELLERVDTHIDSVQYWSLDDGQFNGPYSKPDDPCELLEPTWS
;
A
#
# COMPACT_ATOMS: atom_id res chain seq x y z
N MET A 1 25.64 148.16 -22.09
CA MET A 1 24.27 148.24 -22.62
C MET A 1 24.32 147.72 -24.04
N PRO A 2 23.36 146.89 -24.50
CA PRO A 2 23.31 146.50 -25.91
C PRO A 2 23.17 147.75 -26.77
N THR A 3 23.94 147.81 -27.85
CA THR A 3 24.18 149.00 -28.67
C THR A 3 23.29 149.14 -29.91
N SER A 4 22.36 148.20 -30.15
CA SER A 4 21.33 148.31 -31.20
C SER A 4 20.22 147.27 -31.01
N LEU A 5 19.09 147.49 -31.69
CA LEU A 5 17.89 146.63 -31.72
C LEU A 5 18.05 145.33 -32.55
N ASP A 6 19.29 144.95 -32.94
CA ASP A 6 19.57 143.83 -33.87
C ASP A 6 20.04 142.52 -33.20
N ASP A 7 20.03 142.41 -31.86
CA ASP A 7 20.35 141.14 -31.17
C ASP A 7 19.05 140.36 -30.87
N ASP A 8 18.81 139.26 -31.59
CA ASP A 8 17.70 138.29 -31.45
C ASP A 8 17.55 137.63 -30.05
N VAL A 9 18.37 138.02 -29.06
CA VAL A 9 18.10 137.77 -27.62
C VAL A 9 17.18 138.89 -27.10
N SER A 10 16.07 139.04 -27.82
CA SER A 10 15.27 140.26 -27.91
C SER A 10 14.02 140.16 -27.04
N LEU A 11 13.76 141.22 -26.25
CA LEU A 11 12.45 141.59 -25.66
C LEU A 11 11.86 140.66 -24.55
N SER A 12 11.96 139.34 -24.65
CA SER A 12 11.48 138.37 -23.65
C SER A 12 12.24 138.42 -22.32
N ALA A 13 13.56 138.55 -22.37
CA ALA A 13 14.41 138.78 -21.20
C ALA A 13 14.14 140.16 -20.55
N ILE A 14 13.64 141.13 -21.33
CA ILE A 14 13.27 142.47 -20.88
C ILE A 14 11.91 142.46 -20.17
N LEU A 15 10.99 141.59 -20.58
CA LEU A 15 9.72 141.35 -19.89
C LEU A 15 9.90 140.63 -18.56
N LEU A 16 10.69 139.54 -18.53
CA LEU A 16 10.71 138.62 -17.39
C LEU A 16 11.89 138.85 -16.42
N GLY A 17 12.99 139.47 -16.85
CA GLY A 17 14.19 139.66 -16.05
C GLY A 17 15.06 138.38 -15.94
N ALA A 18 16.31 138.55 -15.52
CA ALA A 18 17.35 137.50 -15.60
C ALA A 18 17.13 136.25 -14.70
N ALA A 19 16.11 136.23 -13.83
CA ALA A 19 15.91 135.18 -12.81
C ALA A 19 14.87 134.09 -13.18
N TYR A 20 14.23 134.15 -14.35
CA TYR A 20 12.98 133.40 -14.63
C TYR A 20 13.10 132.24 -15.66
N GLY A 21 14.30 131.72 -15.93
CA GLY A 21 14.55 130.70 -16.96
C GLY A 21 13.96 129.30 -16.70
N ASP A 22 13.63 128.94 -15.45
CA ASP A 22 13.15 127.58 -15.12
C ASP A 22 11.68 127.33 -15.50
N VAL A 23 10.86 128.38 -15.59
CA VAL A 23 9.45 128.26 -15.98
C VAL A 23 9.29 127.82 -17.45
N LEU A 24 10.29 128.09 -18.29
CA LEU A 24 10.34 127.66 -19.69
C LEU A 24 10.42 126.13 -19.85
N LYS A 25 10.73 125.37 -18.78
CA LYS A 25 10.83 123.90 -18.81
C LYS A 25 9.51 123.17 -18.56
N ILE A 26 8.47 123.84 -18.04
CA ILE A 26 7.20 123.21 -17.64
C ILE A 26 6.54 122.40 -18.78
N PRO A 27 6.44 122.91 -20.03
CA PRO A 27 5.81 122.17 -21.13
C PRO A 27 6.53 120.86 -21.48
N GLN A 28 7.87 120.84 -21.36
CA GLN A 28 8.67 119.64 -21.64
C GLN A 28 8.40 118.53 -20.60
N ILE A 29 8.28 118.92 -19.32
CA ILE A 29 7.98 117.97 -18.23
C ILE A 29 6.54 117.45 -18.39
N GLN A 30 5.58 118.31 -18.72
CA GLN A 30 4.19 117.92 -19.00
C GLN A 30 4.11 116.88 -20.12
N ALA A 31 4.87 117.07 -21.21
CA ALA A 31 4.90 116.14 -22.33
C ALA A 31 5.38 114.74 -21.91
N ALA A 32 6.40 114.65 -21.04
CA ALA A 32 6.89 113.37 -20.52
C ALA A 32 5.82 112.60 -19.72
N PHE A 33 5.06 113.31 -18.87
CA PHE A 33 3.93 112.72 -18.15
C PHE A 33 2.80 112.28 -19.10
N SER A 34 2.48 113.10 -20.11
CA SER A 34 1.48 112.78 -21.13
C SER A 34 1.83 111.51 -21.89
N ASP A 35 3.09 111.35 -22.29
CA ASP A 35 3.53 110.23 -23.10
C ASP A 35 3.60 108.92 -22.31
N ARG A 36 4.01 108.96 -21.03
CA ARG A 36 3.94 107.79 -20.16
C ARG A 36 2.49 107.37 -19.88
N ALA A 37 1.59 108.31 -19.62
CA ALA A 37 0.16 107.99 -19.51
C ALA A 37 -0.38 107.34 -20.80
N LYS A 38 -0.01 107.86 -21.98
CA LYS A 38 -0.42 107.27 -23.27
C LYS A 38 0.10 105.84 -23.45
N SER A 39 1.34 105.54 -23.05
CA SER A 39 1.91 104.19 -23.19
C SER A 39 1.17 103.16 -22.32
N ILE A 40 0.57 103.60 -21.22
CA ILE A 40 -0.17 102.70 -20.33
C ILE A 40 -1.60 102.50 -20.83
N GLY A 41 -2.38 103.58 -20.95
CA GLY A 41 -3.84 103.51 -21.19
C GLY A 41 -4.37 104.42 -22.31
N GLY A 42 -3.48 104.98 -23.15
CA GLY A 42 -3.85 105.90 -24.20
C GLY A 42 -4.52 107.18 -23.69
N LYS A 43 -5.36 107.81 -24.52
CA LYS A 43 -5.97 109.11 -24.15
C LYS A 43 -7.06 109.00 -23.06
N HIS A 44 -7.71 107.84 -22.92
CA HIS A 44 -8.92 107.72 -22.11
C HIS A 44 -8.93 106.53 -21.16
N GLY A 45 -7.78 105.91 -20.88
CA GLY A 45 -7.69 104.72 -20.04
C GLY A 45 -8.43 103.52 -20.64
N ARG A 46 -8.39 103.37 -21.97
CA ARG A 46 -9.06 102.25 -22.65
C ARG A 46 -8.17 101.01 -22.68
N SER A 47 -8.74 99.85 -23.01
CA SER A 47 -8.04 98.58 -23.19
C SER A 47 -7.09 98.59 -24.39
N VAL A 48 -6.00 99.33 -24.27
CA VAL A 48 -4.95 99.52 -25.26
C VAL A 48 -3.60 99.50 -24.56
N TYR A 49 -2.54 99.22 -25.31
CA TYR A 49 -1.17 99.16 -24.79
C TYR A 49 -1.03 98.26 -23.56
N GLU A 50 -0.42 98.74 -22.47
CA GLU A 50 -0.16 97.96 -21.26
C GLU A 50 -1.45 97.50 -20.55
N LEU A 51 -2.55 98.28 -20.62
CA LEU A 51 -3.84 97.86 -20.04
C LEU A 51 -4.55 96.76 -20.83
N LYS A 52 -4.16 96.50 -22.10
CA LYS A 52 -4.90 95.58 -22.98
C LYS A 52 -4.87 94.14 -22.48
N GLU A 53 -3.69 93.65 -22.11
CA GLU A 53 -3.50 92.25 -21.74
C GLU A 53 -4.24 91.91 -20.43
N PRO A 54 -4.10 92.67 -19.33
CA PRO A 54 -4.84 92.37 -18.10
C PRO A 54 -6.37 92.49 -18.25
N ILE A 55 -6.85 93.44 -19.07
CA ILE A 55 -8.30 93.59 -19.31
C ILE A 55 -8.84 92.41 -20.14
N SER A 56 -8.12 91.96 -21.16
CA SER A 56 -8.47 90.75 -21.93
C SER A 56 -8.40 89.48 -21.07
N GLU A 57 -7.40 89.42 -20.18
CA GLU A 57 -7.33 88.64 -18.94
C GLU A 57 -8.69 88.41 -18.29
N ILE A 58 -9.15 89.50 -17.67
CA ILE A 58 -10.35 89.53 -16.88
C ILE A 58 -11.57 89.17 -17.72
N GLN A 59 -11.66 89.68 -18.94
CA GLN A 59 -12.79 89.44 -19.84
C GLN A 59 -12.91 87.94 -20.15
N SER A 60 -11.82 87.28 -20.51
CA SER A 60 -11.81 85.84 -20.78
C SER A 60 -12.20 85.02 -19.55
N GLY A 61 -11.74 85.40 -18.36
CA GLY A 61 -12.14 84.74 -17.12
C GLY A 61 -13.62 84.96 -16.76
N VAL A 62 -14.18 86.13 -17.04
CA VAL A 62 -15.62 86.42 -16.85
C VAL A 62 -16.47 85.58 -17.80
N ASP A 63 -16.10 85.53 -19.08
CA ASP A 63 -16.83 84.75 -20.08
C ASP A 63 -16.79 83.25 -19.74
N ALA A 64 -15.63 82.73 -19.30
CA ALA A 64 -15.47 81.35 -18.84
C ALA A 64 -16.32 81.05 -17.59
N ARG A 65 -16.33 81.95 -16.60
CA ARG A 65 -17.16 81.79 -15.40
C ARG A 65 -18.64 81.76 -15.74
N ASP A 66 -19.10 82.68 -16.59
CA ASP A 66 -20.52 82.78 -16.93
C ASP A 66 -20.99 81.55 -17.73
N ALA A 67 -20.13 81.01 -18.59
CA ALA A 67 -20.37 79.74 -19.29
C ALA A 67 -20.40 78.55 -18.31
N ALA A 68 -19.46 78.48 -17.37
CA ALA A 68 -19.39 77.40 -16.39
C ALA A 68 -20.56 77.42 -15.41
N VAL A 69 -20.87 78.58 -14.80
CA VAL A 69 -22.00 78.74 -13.86
C VAL A 69 -23.33 78.40 -14.50
N ALA A 70 -23.51 78.66 -15.80
CA ALA A 70 -24.73 78.28 -16.51
C ALA A 70 -24.92 76.75 -16.64
N GLN A 71 -23.86 75.97 -16.45
CA GLN A 71 -23.86 74.51 -16.57
C GLN A 71 -23.77 73.78 -15.22
N VAL A 72 -23.30 74.43 -14.15
CA VAL A 72 -23.20 73.83 -12.80
C VAL A 72 -24.55 73.31 -12.29
N ASP A 73 -25.63 74.10 -12.42
CA ASP A 73 -26.98 73.67 -12.01
C ASP A 73 -27.44 72.39 -12.75
N GLU A 74 -26.98 72.18 -13.98
CA GLU A 74 -27.28 70.98 -14.77
C GLU A 74 -26.35 69.82 -14.41
N HIS A 75 -25.06 70.10 -14.15
CA HIS A 75 -24.10 69.13 -13.63
C HIS A 75 -24.61 68.52 -12.31
N ASP A 76 -24.98 69.35 -11.34
CA ASP A 76 -25.47 68.90 -10.02
C ASP A 76 -26.73 68.04 -10.13
N ARG A 77 -27.65 68.37 -11.04
CA ARG A 77 -28.85 67.56 -11.28
C ARG A 77 -28.51 66.19 -11.87
N LYS A 78 -27.60 66.14 -12.84
CA LYS A 78 -27.18 64.88 -13.47
C LYS A 78 -26.35 64.02 -12.53
N GLU A 79 -25.57 64.64 -11.65
CA GLU A 79 -24.84 63.94 -10.60
C GLU A 79 -25.79 63.29 -9.60
N ALA A 80 -26.81 64.02 -9.12
CA ALA A 80 -27.85 63.46 -8.26
C ALA A 80 -28.61 62.31 -8.95
N ALA A 81 -28.96 62.46 -10.23
CA ALA A 81 -29.62 61.40 -10.99
C ALA A 81 -28.75 60.14 -11.14
N ARG A 82 -27.44 60.29 -11.38
CA ARG A 82 -26.49 59.17 -11.44
C ARG A 82 -26.39 58.46 -10.10
N ASP A 83 -26.41 59.20 -9.00
CA ASP A 83 -26.33 58.63 -7.65
C ASP A 83 -27.62 57.87 -7.27
N ASP A 84 -28.79 58.33 -7.70
CA ASP A 84 -30.06 57.60 -7.59
C ASP A 84 -30.00 56.29 -8.41
N VAL A 85 -29.52 56.34 -9.66
CA VAL A 85 -29.33 55.15 -10.51
C VAL A 85 -28.34 54.16 -9.88
N ASN A 86 -27.24 54.63 -9.30
CA ASN A 86 -26.28 53.78 -8.59
C ASN A 86 -26.92 53.07 -7.40
N SER A 87 -27.77 53.77 -6.65
CA SER A 87 -28.50 53.20 -5.53
C SER A 87 -29.47 52.11 -6.01
N ARG A 88 -30.19 52.35 -7.11
CA ARG A 88 -31.09 51.35 -7.71
C ARG A 88 -30.33 50.10 -8.21
N VAL A 89 -29.16 50.27 -8.84
CA VAL A 89 -28.33 49.13 -9.25
C VAL A 89 -27.90 48.30 -8.05
N ALA A 90 -27.54 48.92 -6.93
CA ALA A 90 -27.16 48.20 -5.71
C ALA A 90 -28.33 47.43 -5.10
N GLU A 91 -29.53 48.02 -5.06
CA GLU A 91 -30.76 47.34 -4.63
C GLU A 91 -31.07 46.13 -5.51
N LEU A 92 -31.01 46.30 -6.84
CA LEU A 92 -31.24 45.22 -7.80
C LEU A 92 -30.19 44.09 -7.66
N ASP A 93 -28.92 44.43 -7.43
CA ASP A 93 -27.86 43.46 -7.17
C ASP A 93 -28.13 42.63 -5.91
N GLU A 94 -28.64 43.25 -4.84
CA GLU A 94 -29.04 42.57 -3.60
C GLU A 94 -30.27 41.66 -3.82
N GLU A 95 -31.32 42.16 -4.48
CA GLU A 95 -32.52 41.38 -4.81
C GLU A 95 -32.18 40.15 -5.68
N ILE A 96 -31.33 40.32 -6.69
CA ILE A 96 -30.88 39.21 -7.55
C ILE A 96 -30.05 38.20 -6.76
N ALA A 97 -29.16 38.66 -5.86
CA ALA A 97 -28.33 37.77 -5.05
C ALA A 97 -29.17 36.91 -4.08
N ASP A 98 -30.19 37.50 -3.45
CA ASP A 98 -31.12 36.79 -2.56
C ASP A 98 -31.92 35.73 -3.32
N LEU A 99 -32.48 36.10 -4.49
CA LEU A 99 -33.21 35.17 -5.35
C LEU A 99 -32.30 34.06 -5.90
N THR A 100 -31.06 34.37 -6.28
CA THR A 100 -30.07 33.37 -6.73
C THR A 100 -29.71 32.39 -5.61
N THR A 101 -29.65 32.88 -4.36
CA THR A 101 -29.42 32.04 -3.18
C THR A 101 -30.60 31.09 -2.95
N GLU A 102 -31.84 31.59 -3.05
CA GLU A 102 -33.04 30.76 -3.01
C GLU A 102 -33.09 29.75 -4.17
N GLN A 103 -32.77 30.17 -5.40
CA GLN A 103 -32.69 29.32 -6.58
C GLN A 103 -31.69 28.18 -6.38
N THR A 104 -30.51 28.47 -5.83
CA THR A 104 -29.47 27.47 -5.50
C THR A 104 -29.97 26.46 -4.48
N ARG A 105 -30.65 26.93 -3.43
CA ARG A 105 -31.29 26.09 -2.41
C ARG A 105 -32.31 25.14 -3.03
N LEU A 106 -33.27 25.65 -3.81
CA LEU A 106 -34.35 24.85 -4.39
C LEU A 106 -33.85 23.88 -5.47
N ASN A 107 -32.88 24.27 -6.31
CA ASN A 107 -32.25 23.37 -7.28
C ASN A 107 -31.53 22.20 -6.59
N THR A 108 -30.86 22.48 -5.46
CA THR A 108 -30.21 21.44 -4.65
C THR A 108 -31.25 20.49 -4.06
N VAL A 109 -32.37 21.03 -3.55
CA VAL A 109 -33.49 20.23 -3.05
C VAL A 109 -34.06 19.32 -4.14
N LEU A 110 -34.34 19.83 -5.33
CA LEU A 110 -34.84 19.01 -6.44
C LEU A 110 -33.86 17.93 -6.88
N THR A 111 -32.58 18.26 -6.93
CA THR A 111 -31.53 17.33 -7.38
C THR A 111 -31.39 16.17 -6.40
N GLU A 112 -31.45 16.44 -5.10
CA GLU A 112 -31.22 15.47 -4.04
C GLU A 112 -32.52 14.86 -3.48
N TYR A 113 -33.68 15.27 -3.99
CA TYR A 113 -35.01 14.85 -3.51
C TYR A 113 -35.15 13.33 -3.41
N GLY A 114 -34.76 12.59 -4.45
CA GLY A 114 -34.90 11.13 -4.48
C GLY A 114 -33.96 10.40 -3.51
N GLU A 115 -32.75 10.92 -3.30
CA GLU A 115 -31.84 10.36 -2.28
C GLU A 115 -32.39 10.63 -0.88
N PHE A 116 -32.98 11.80 -0.64
CA PHE A 116 -33.60 12.13 0.64
C PHE A 116 -34.87 11.31 0.92
N GLU A 117 -35.72 11.06 -0.09
CA GLU A 117 -36.88 10.17 0.05
C GLU A 117 -36.44 8.75 0.45
N THR A 118 -35.41 8.21 -0.21
CA THR A 118 -34.81 6.92 0.15
C THR A 118 -34.24 6.94 1.58
N LEU A 119 -33.62 8.05 2.00
CA LEU A 119 -33.12 8.21 3.37
C LEU A 119 -34.25 8.14 4.39
N GLN A 120 -35.40 8.78 4.13
CA GLN A 120 -36.57 8.73 5.01
C GLN A 120 -37.20 7.33 5.05
N GLU A 121 -37.31 6.63 3.91
CA GLU A 121 -37.79 5.24 3.85
C GLU A 121 -36.92 4.31 4.71
N LEU A 122 -35.60 4.40 4.54
CA LEU A 122 -34.65 3.59 5.31
C LEU A 122 -34.65 3.95 6.80
N ASN A 123 -34.79 5.24 7.15
CA ASN A 123 -34.94 5.65 8.54
C ASN A 123 -36.20 5.03 9.16
N LEU A 124 -37.34 5.04 8.46
CA LEU A 124 -38.59 4.44 8.93
C LEU A 124 -38.47 2.92 9.09
N GLU A 125 -37.82 2.25 8.14
CA GLU A 125 -37.56 0.81 8.19
C GLU A 125 -36.71 0.42 9.41
N LEU A 126 -35.67 1.20 9.70
CA LEU A 126 -34.75 0.96 10.81
C LEU A 126 -35.31 1.37 12.17
N ASP A 127 -36.20 2.37 12.24
CA ASP A 127 -36.79 2.86 13.50
C ASP A 127 -37.68 1.79 14.17
N GLY A 128 -38.24 0.87 13.36
CA GLY A 128 -39.01 -0.29 13.84
C GLY A 128 -38.15 -1.47 14.30
N ALA A 129 -36.83 -1.44 14.07
CA ALA A 129 -35.93 -2.55 14.35
C ALA A 129 -35.18 -2.37 15.70
N ASP A 130 -35.01 -3.47 16.44
CA ASP A 130 -34.15 -3.49 17.61
C ASP A 130 -32.68 -3.66 17.16
N LEU A 131 -32.01 -2.54 16.92
CA LEU A 131 -30.64 -2.52 16.40
C LEU A 131 -29.62 -3.14 17.38
N ASP A 132 -29.89 -3.14 18.68
CA ASP A 132 -29.02 -3.79 19.66
C ASP A 132 -29.05 -5.32 19.48
N GLN A 133 -30.21 -5.89 19.10
CA GLN A 133 -30.31 -7.30 18.75
C GLN A 133 -29.70 -7.63 17.39
N VAL A 134 -29.76 -6.71 16.43
CA VAL A 134 -29.10 -6.85 15.12
C VAL A 134 -27.58 -6.92 15.31
N ASP A 135 -27.02 -6.00 16.10
CA ASP A 135 -25.57 -5.92 16.35
C ASP A 135 -25.05 -7.11 17.19
N ALA A 136 -25.89 -7.71 18.03
CA ALA A 136 -25.54 -8.87 18.85
C ALA A 136 -25.68 -10.23 18.14
N PHE A 137 -26.24 -10.28 16.93
CA PHE A 137 -26.50 -11.52 16.22
C PHE A 137 -25.23 -12.01 15.46
N PRO A 138 -24.83 -13.29 15.59
CA PRO A 138 -23.58 -13.81 15.01
C PRO A 138 -23.73 -14.11 13.51
N THR A 139 -23.76 -13.06 12.69
CA THR A 139 -23.95 -13.16 11.22
C THR A 139 -22.87 -13.97 10.50
N GLU A 140 -21.64 -13.96 11.01
CA GLU A 140 -20.50 -14.72 10.47
C GLU A 140 -20.69 -16.24 10.55
N GLN A 141 -21.57 -16.71 11.46
CA GLN A 141 -21.85 -18.13 11.64
C GLN A 141 -22.92 -18.66 10.68
N LEU A 142 -23.56 -17.81 9.86
CA LEU A 142 -24.65 -18.23 8.97
C LEU A 142 -24.21 -19.30 7.94
N ASP A 143 -23.05 -19.12 7.32
CA ASP A 143 -22.52 -20.10 6.37
C ASP A 143 -22.10 -21.40 7.06
N ARG A 144 -21.53 -21.29 8.27
CA ARG A 144 -21.18 -22.45 9.08
C ARG A 144 -22.41 -23.23 9.52
N GLY A 145 -23.50 -22.53 9.88
CA GLY A 145 -24.80 -23.11 10.21
C GLY A 145 -25.39 -23.91 9.04
N ARG A 146 -25.42 -23.34 7.83
CA ARG A 146 -25.86 -24.04 6.61
C ARG A 146 -25.04 -25.29 6.33
N GLN A 147 -23.71 -25.18 6.45
CA GLN A 147 -22.81 -26.30 6.21
C GLN A 147 -23.05 -27.44 7.21
N LEU A 148 -23.13 -27.12 8.51
CA LEU A 148 -23.33 -28.12 9.56
C LEU A 148 -24.72 -28.76 9.50
N GLN A 149 -25.76 -28.01 9.12
CA GLN A 149 -27.10 -28.55 8.87
C GLN A 149 -27.08 -29.59 7.75
N SER A 150 -26.51 -29.24 6.59
CA SER A 150 -26.38 -30.16 5.46
C SER A 150 -25.54 -31.40 5.81
N GLN A 151 -24.46 -31.22 6.56
CA GLN A 151 -23.65 -32.35 7.02
C GLN A 151 -24.40 -33.24 7.99
N LEU A 152 -25.21 -32.68 8.91
CA LEU A 152 -26.03 -33.47 9.83
C LEU A 152 -27.05 -34.30 9.05
N GLU A 153 -27.74 -33.72 8.07
CA GLU A 153 -28.70 -34.43 7.23
C GLU A 153 -28.04 -35.59 6.47
N GLU A 154 -26.85 -35.36 5.89
CA GLU A 154 -26.06 -36.38 5.18
C GLU A 154 -25.68 -37.55 6.11
N VAL A 155 -25.08 -37.27 7.27
CA VAL A 155 -24.66 -38.35 8.19
C VAL A 155 -25.84 -39.06 8.85
N GLN A 156 -27.01 -38.43 8.92
CA GLN A 156 -28.24 -39.09 9.35
C GLN A 156 -28.78 -40.08 8.29
N GLU A 157 -28.66 -39.74 7.01
CA GLU A 157 -28.98 -40.65 5.91
C GLU A 157 -28.02 -41.85 5.90
N GLU A 158 -26.72 -41.60 6.12
CA GLU A 158 -25.72 -42.66 6.27
C GLU A 158 -26.02 -43.59 7.46
N LEU A 159 -26.39 -43.03 8.63
CA LEU A 159 -26.79 -43.82 9.79
C LEU A 159 -28.03 -44.68 9.50
N THR A 160 -29.05 -44.09 8.88
CA THR A 160 -30.27 -44.81 8.53
C THR A 160 -29.95 -45.97 7.58
N THR A 161 -29.10 -45.73 6.58
CA THR A 161 -28.64 -46.75 5.63
C THR A 161 -27.88 -47.87 6.35
N ALA A 162 -26.93 -47.54 7.22
CA ALA A 162 -26.16 -48.53 7.97
C ALA A 162 -27.06 -49.37 8.90
N GLU A 163 -28.04 -48.74 9.57
CA GLU A 163 -29.01 -49.44 10.43
C GLU A 163 -29.91 -50.38 9.61
N GLU A 164 -30.36 -49.95 8.42
CA GLU A 164 -31.13 -50.78 7.49
C GLU A 164 -30.31 -51.96 6.94
N GLU A 165 -29.05 -51.74 6.54
CA GLU A 165 -28.15 -52.79 6.04
C GLU A 165 -27.88 -53.85 7.10
N PHE A 166 -27.57 -53.43 8.34
CA PHE A 166 -27.38 -54.34 9.47
C PHE A 166 -28.67 -55.12 9.79
N ALA A 167 -29.83 -54.45 9.83
CA ALA A 167 -31.10 -55.11 10.10
C ALA A 167 -31.56 -56.07 9.00
N GLN A 168 -31.16 -55.85 7.74
CA GLN A 168 -31.46 -56.75 6.62
C GLN A 168 -30.57 -57.99 6.59
N GLN A 169 -29.29 -57.85 6.98
CA GLN A 169 -28.32 -58.96 7.00
C GLN A 169 -28.62 -59.95 8.15
N VAL A 170 -28.91 -59.42 9.33
CA VAL A 170 -29.02 -60.24 10.54
C VAL A 170 -30.41 -60.88 10.65
N THR A 171 -30.46 -62.19 10.94
CA THR A 171 -31.71 -62.94 11.16
C THR A 171 -31.94 -63.22 12.64
N VAL A 172 -32.09 -62.18 13.46
CA VAL A 172 -32.33 -62.28 14.92
C VAL A 172 -33.59 -61.50 15.33
N GLU A 173 -34.20 -61.87 16.47
CA GLU A 173 -35.43 -61.22 16.95
C GLU A 173 -35.22 -59.76 17.38
N ASP A 174 -34.02 -59.42 17.87
CA ASP A 174 -33.65 -58.08 18.33
C ASP A 174 -32.25 -57.71 17.78
N PRO A 175 -32.19 -57.04 16.61
CA PRO A 175 -30.93 -56.62 16.01
C PRO A 175 -30.13 -55.67 16.91
N GLU A 176 -30.77 -54.79 17.70
CA GLU A 176 -30.04 -53.87 18.57
C GLU A 176 -29.33 -54.60 19.71
N ALA A 177 -30.02 -55.52 20.37
CA ALA A 177 -29.42 -56.33 21.44
C ALA A 177 -28.30 -57.24 20.91
N TYR A 178 -28.46 -57.79 19.70
CA TYR A 178 -27.42 -58.59 19.04
C TYR A 178 -26.21 -57.73 18.65
N ARG A 179 -26.42 -56.51 18.14
CA ARG A 179 -25.33 -55.56 17.84
C ARG A 179 -24.48 -55.27 19.08
N ASP A 180 -25.11 -55.01 20.22
CA ASP A 180 -24.40 -54.72 21.46
C ASP A 180 -23.58 -55.93 21.92
N GLN A 181 -24.14 -57.14 21.81
CA GLN A 181 -23.44 -58.39 22.11
C GLN A 181 -22.23 -58.64 21.18
N LEU A 182 -22.38 -58.37 19.87
CA LEU A 182 -21.27 -58.44 18.91
C LEU A 182 -20.14 -57.48 19.29
N LEU A 183 -20.48 -56.23 19.63
CA LEU A 183 -19.50 -55.22 20.01
C LEU A 183 -18.76 -55.61 21.29
N ASP A 184 -19.44 -56.13 22.31
CA ASP A 184 -18.83 -56.64 23.53
C ASP A 184 -17.88 -57.82 23.27
N ALA A 185 -18.19 -58.67 22.28
CA ALA A 185 -17.40 -59.84 21.91
C ALA A 185 -16.34 -59.59 20.81
N THR A 186 -16.15 -58.33 20.36
CA THR A 186 -15.28 -57.94 19.23
C THR A 186 -13.91 -58.64 19.24
N SER A 187 -13.17 -58.56 20.35
CA SER A 187 -11.80 -59.10 20.40
C SER A 187 -11.75 -60.63 20.27
N THR A 188 -12.80 -61.29 20.74
CA THR A 188 -12.91 -62.75 20.78
C THR A 188 -13.27 -63.29 19.40
N ILE A 189 -14.30 -62.71 18.76
CA ILE A 189 -14.75 -63.07 17.40
C ILE A 189 -13.58 -62.93 16.40
N GLN A 190 -12.90 -61.79 16.40
CA GLN A 190 -11.76 -61.55 15.50
C GLN A 190 -10.59 -62.50 15.75
N THR A 191 -10.42 -62.97 16.99
CA THR A 191 -9.37 -63.95 17.33
C THR A 191 -9.71 -65.32 16.76
N TYR A 192 -10.95 -65.77 16.91
CA TYR A 192 -11.41 -67.00 16.30
C TYR A 192 -11.35 -66.96 14.78
N ASN A 193 -11.81 -65.87 14.16
CA ASN A 193 -11.74 -65.71 12.70
C ASN A 193 -10.29 -65.84 12.16
N ARG A 194 -9.29 -65.30 12.88
CA ARG A 194 -7.87 -65.48 12.55
C ARG A 194 -7.39 -66.93 12.69
N GLU A 195 -7.96 -67.70 13.62
CA GLU A 195 -7.58 -69.09 13.90
C GLU A 195 -8.28 -70.11 13.00
N ILE A 196 -9.44 -69.77 12.40
CA ILE A 196 -10.22 -70.67 11.53
C ILE A 196 -9.37 -71.35 10.45
N ALA A 197 -8.50 -70.61 9.76
CA ALA A 197 -7.65 -71.19 8.71
C ALA A 197 -6.70 -72.26 9.27
N GLY A 198 -6.16 -72.03 10.48
CA GLY A 198 -5.31 -72.99 11.19
C GLY A 198 -6.10 -74.19 11.72
N TRP A 199 -7.31 -73.97 12.23
CA TRP A 199 -8.19 -75.04 12.69
C TRP A 199 -8.67 -75.92 11.53
N ARG A 200 -9.10 -75.36 10.39
CA ARG A 200 -9.47 -76.12 9.17
C ARG A 200 -8.34 -77.04 8.72
N GLU A 201 -7.11 -76.53 8.67
CA GLU A 201 -5.94 -77.35 8.28
C GLU A 201 -5.68 -78.47 9.30
N ARG A 202 -5.80 -78.18 10.61
CA ARG A 202 -5.66 -79.20 11.67
C ARG A 202 -6.73 -80.28 11.55
N VAL A 203 -8.00 -79.93 11.30
CA VAL A 203 -9.10 -80.90 11.08
C VAL A 203 -8.79 -81.80 9.88
N ASN A 204 -8.41 -81.21 8.74
CA ASN A 204 -8.07 -81.96 7.52
C ASN A 204 -6.88 -82.91 7.75
N SER A 205 -5.82 -82.42 8.41
CA SER A 205 -4.63 -83.22 8.72
C SER A 205 -4.94 -84.40 9.65
N LEU A 206 -5.81 -84.21 10.64
CA LEU A 206 -6.27 -85.28 11.53
C LEU A 206 -7.06 -86.35 10.75
N GLN A 207 -7.96 -85.94 9.86
CA GLN A 207 -8.73 -86.87 9.01
C GLN A 207 -7.81 -87.68 8.08
N GLU A 208 -6.80 -87.04 7.49
CA GLU A 208 -5.81 -87.71 6.62
C GLU A 208 -4.96 -88.72 7.41
N GLN A 209 -4.39 -88.30 8.55
CA GLN A 209 -3.61 -89.17 9.43
C GLN A 209 -4.43 -90.37 9.91
N ARG A 210 -5.70 -90.16 10.30
CA ARG A 210 -6.62 -91.24 10.70
C ARG A 210 -6.86 -92.24 9.58
N SER A 211 -7.00 -91.76 8.35
CA SER A 211 -7.17 -92.61 7.16
C SER A 211 -5.92 -93.44 6.86
N GLU A 212 -4.73 -92.84 6.95
CA GLU A 212 -3.45 -93.53 6.75
C GLU A 212 -3.20 -94.60 7.83
N LEU A 213 -3.37 -94.27 9.12
CA LEU A 213 -3.24 -95.24 10.21
C LEU A 213 -4.26 -96.39 10.07
N ALA A 214 -5.49 -96.11 9.61
CA ALA A 214 -6.47 -97.15 9.34
C ALA A 214 -6.05 -98.07 8.16
N LYS A 215 -5.36 -97.55 7.14
CA LYS A 215 -4.78 -98.36 6.05
C LYS A 215 -3.61 -99.21 6.56
N GLU A 216 -2.72 -98.64 7.37
CA GLU A 216 -1.60 -99.37 7.97
C GLU A 216 -2.08 -100.48 8.90
N ARG A 217 -3.09 -100.20 9.74
CA ARG A 217 -3.74 -101.24 10.57
C ARG A 217 -4.28 -102.40 9.75
N ARG A 218 -4.94 -102.10 8.62
CA ARG A 218 -5.43 -103.14 7.68
C ARG A 218 -4.29 -103.94 7.05
N LYS A 219 -3.19 -103.28 6.68
CA LYS A 219 -1.99 -103.93 6.12
C LYS A 219 -1.31 -104.86 7.14
N LEU A 220 -1.17 -104.42 8.39
CA LEU A 220 -0.62 -105.25 9.46
C LEU A 220 -1.53 -106.44 9.79
N ARG A 221 -2.85 -106.24 9.82
CA ARG A 221 -3.81 -107.36 9.95
C ARG A 221 -3.64 -108.40 8.85
N SER A 222 -3.52 -107.98 7.59
CA SER A 222 -3.31 -108.91 6.47
C SER A 222 -2.02 -109.72 6.64
N ARG A 223 -0.90 -109.05 7.01
CA ARG A 223 0.38 -109.74 7.27
C ARG A 223 0.29 -110.72 8.44
N ALA A 224 -0.44 -110.37 9.50
CA ALA A 224 -0.69 -111.25 10.64
C ALA A 224 -1.47 -112.51 10.25
N ALA A 225 -2.50 -112.35 9.40
CA ALA A 225 -3.31 -113.45 8.91
C ALA A 225 -2.52 -114.41 8.00
N ASP A 226 -1.63 -113.87 7.15
CA ASP A 226 -0.75 -114.68 6.28
C ASP A 226 0.26 -115.53 7.08
N LEU A 227 0.75 -115.00 8.20
CA LEU A 227 1.74 -115.64 9.08
C LEU A 227 1.19 -116.89 9.79
N GLN A 228 -0.06 -116.85 10.26
CA GLN A 228 -0.71 -117.99 10.90
C GLN A 228 -2.22 -118.03 10.58
N PRO A 229 -2.64 -118.83 9.58
CA PRO A 229 -4.03 -118.89 9.13
C PRO A 229 -5.06 -119.38 10.18
N GLY A 230 -4.60 -119.89 11.32
CA GLY A 230 -5.43 -120.40 12.40
C GLY A 230 -5.75 -119.39 13.52
N TRP A 231 -5.31 -118.13 13.40
CA TRP A 231 -5.65 -117.08 14.37
C TRP A 231 -7.02 -116.45 14.05
N ASP A 232 -7.78 -116.14 15.10
CA ASP A 232 -9.11 -115.53 14.97
C ASP A 232 -9.01 -114.04 14.60
N ASP A 233 -9.78 -113.63 13.59
CA ASP A 233 -9.62 -112.34 12.89
C ASP A 233 -9.76 -111.12 13.83
N ASP A 234 -10.66 -111.22 14.81
CA ASP A 234 -10.94 -110.12 15.75
C ASP A 234 -9.81 -109.87 16.77
N SER A 235 -8.99 -110.88 17.06
CA SER A 235 -7.87 -110.80 18.04
C SER A 235 -6.50 -111.00 17.39
N LEU A 236 -6.41 -110.93 16.06
CA LEU A 236 -5.19 -111.22 15.29
C LEU A 236 -3.97 -110.41 15.75
N LEU A 237 -4.13 -109.09 15.84
CA LEU A 237 -3.02 -108.20 16.23
C LEU A 237 -2.72 -108.28 17.73
N ASP A 238 -3.74 -108.54 18.57
CA ASP A 238 -3.53 -108.78 20.00
C ASP A 238 -2.70 -110.05 20.22
N ARG A 239 -2.93 -111.09 19.42
CA ARG A 239 -2.11 -112.32 19.46
C ARG A 239 -0.68 -112.09 19.00
N VAL A 240 -0.44 -111.27 17.97
CA VAL A 240 0.93 -110.86 17.57
C VAL A 240 1.66 -110.19 18.74
N ARG A 241 0.96 -109.34 19.49
CA ARG A 241 1.49 -108.64 20.65
C ARG A 241 1.83 -109.61 21.80
N ASP A 242 0.98 -110.61 22.01
CA ASP A 242 1.05 -111.49 23.17
C ASP A 242 2.04 -112.68 23.00
N VAL A 243 2.63 -112.90 21.81
CA VAL A 243 3.68 -113.93 21.63
C VAL A 243 5.01 -113.45 22.22
N GLU A 244 5.56 -114.22 23.14
CA GLU A 244 6.84 -113.95 23.83
C GLU A 244 8.07 -114.18 22.92
N THR A 245 8.26 -113.33 21.91
CA THR A 245 9.44 -113.40 21.03
C THR A 245 10.74 -112.99 21.73
N ASP A 246 10.68 -112.36 22.90
CA ASP A 246 11.87 -111.90 23.64
C ASP A 246 12.61 -113.01 24.40
N LEU A 247 12.04 -114.22 24.44
CA LEU A 247 12.65 -115.39 25.09
C LEU A 247 13.88 -115.94 24.35
N PHE A 248 14.07 -115.57 23.08
CA PHE A 248 15.17 -116.04 22.25
C PHE A 248 15.74 -114.88 21.43
N SER A 249 17.06 -114.77 21.36
CA SER A 249 17.65 -113.79 20.43
C SER A 249 17.54 -114.29 18.98
N ARG A 250 17.48 -113.38 18.00
CA ARG A 250 17.51 -113.74 16.56
C ARG A 250 18.72 -114.62 16.22
N ASP A 251 19.84 -114.42 16.91
CA ASP A 251 21.06 -115.21 16.74
C ASP A 251 20.94 -116.61 17.37
N GLU A 252 20.21 -116.74 18.47
CA GLU A 252 19.95 -118.01 19.16
C GLU A 252 19.02 -118.92 18.34
N VAL A 253 17.92 -118.38 17.80
CA VAL A 253 17.04 -119.12 16.87
C VAL A 253 17.79 -119.56 15.62
N ARG A 254 18.67 -118.70 15.07
CA ARG A 254 19.54 -119.04 13.93
C ARG A 254 20.58 -120.11 14.26
N SER A 255 21.15 -120.08 15.45
CA SER A 255 22.16 -121.05 15.90
C SER A 255 21.53 -122.44 16.03
N ILE A 256 20.42 -122.56 16.76
CA ILE A 256 19.76 -123.85 17.03
C ILE A 256 19.30 -124.50 15.73
N THR A 257 18.69 -123.71 14.82
CA THR A 257 18.19 -124.21 13.54
C THR A 257 19.31 -124.70 12.61
N ARG A 258 20.45 -123.98 12.53
CA ARG A 258 21.61 -124.41 11.73
C ARG A 258 22.30 -125.65 12.28
N THR A 259 22.50 -125.73 13.59
CA THR A 259 23.13 -126.90 14.23
C THR A 259 22.34 -128.19 13.94
N CYS A 260 21.00 -128.12 13.93
CA CYS A 260 20.17 -129.26 13.53
C CYS A 260 20.38 -129.69 12.07
N GLU A 261 20.54 -128.72 11.16
CA GLU A 261 20.75 -128.98 9.72
C GLU A 261 22.13 -129.61 9.47
N ASP A 262 23.19 -129.06 10.09
CA ASP A 262 24.58 -129.49 9.89
C ASP A 262 24.83 -130.91 10.43
N VAL A 263 24.39 -131.19 11.67
CA VAL A 263 24.60 -132.50 12.31
C VAL A 263 23.85 -133.62 11.57
N ARG A 264 22.64 -133.34 11.04
CA ARG A 264 21.88 -134.30 10.23
C ARG A 264 22.57 -134.60 8.89
N SER A 265 23.23 -133.61 8.29
CA SER A 265 24.00 -133.81 7.06
C SER A 265 25.20 -134.72 7.29
N GLU A 266 25.99 -134.49 8.35
CA GLU A 266 27.15 -135.33 8.70
C GLU A 266 26.75 -136.79 9.00
N LEU A 267 25.63 -136.98 9.72
CA LEU A 267 25.13 -138.31 10.06
C LEU A 267 24.86 -139.18 8.82
N ASN A 268 24.16 -138.60 7.82
CA ASN A 268 23.84 -139.29 6.57
C ASN A 268 25.11 -139.69 5.79
N GLU A 269 26.17 -138.89 5.84
CA GLU A 269 27.43 -139.17 5.15
C GLU A 269 28.19 -140.34 5.78
N VAL A 270 28.22 -140.41 7.11
CA VAL A 270 28.86 -141.50 7.86
C VAL A 270 28.14 -142.83 7.62
N GLU A 271 26.80 -142.85 7.62
CA GLU A 271 26.02 -144.07 7.33
C GLU A 271 26.27 -144.62 5.92
N ARG A 272 26.38 -143.74 4.93
CA ARG A 272 26.68 -144.11 3.54
C ARG A 272 28.04 -144.81 3.46
N ASN A 273 29.06 -144.23 4.09
CA ASN A 273 30.43 -144.76 4.08
C ASN A 273 30.52 -146.11 4.81
N LEU A 274 29.79 -146.28 5.92
CA LEU A 274 29.74 -147.53 6.69
C LEU A 274 29.22 -148.70 5.83
N THR A 275 28.16 -148.43 5.06
CA THR A 275 27.51 -149.42 4.20
C THR A 275 28.45 -149.90 3.08
N GLU A 276 29.16 -148.97 2.45
CA GLU A 276 30.09 -149.24 1.35
C GLU A 276 31.30 -150.10 1.80
N LYS A 277 31.89 -149.76 2.95
CA LYS A 277 33.05 -150.49 3.50
C LYS A 277 32.70 -151.90 3.95
N THR A 278 31.51 -152.10 4.52
CA THR A 278 31.09 -153.42 5.03
C THR A 278 30.89 -154.45 3.92
N ALA A 279 30.30 -154.06 2.78
CA ALA A 279 30.09 -154.95 1.64
C ALA A 279 31.41 -155.47 1.02
N ARG A 280 32.45 -154.64 0.99
CA ARG A 280 33.76 -155.02 0.42
C ARG A 280 34.53 -156.01 1.32
N HIS A 281 34.28 -155.97 2.63
CA HIS A 281 34.88 -156.91 3.58
C HIS A 281 34.39 -158.36 3.35
N GLU A 282 33.09 -158.56 3.10
CA GLU A 282 32.48 -159.88 2.86
C GLU A 282 32.99 -160.54 1.57
N GLN A 283 33.23 -159.75 0.52
CA GLN A 283 33.71 -160.27 -0.77
C GLN A 283 35.10 -160.93 -0.68
N LEU A 284 36.02 -160.34 0.12
CA LEU A 284 37.38 -160.85 0.32
C LEU A 284 37.43 -162.15 1.13
N GLU A 285 36.40 -162.42 1.94
CA GLU A 285 36.32 -163.62 2.77
C GLU A 285 36.02 -164.88 1.94
N HIS A 286 35.20 -164.73 0.88
CA HIS A 286 34.80 -165.83 0.02
C HIS A 286 35.95 -166.38 -0.87
N GLU A 287 36.85 -165.50 -1.35
CA GLU A 287 37.94 -165.87 -2.26
C GLU A 287 39.05 -166.71 -1.57
N ILE A 288 39.22 -166.57 -0.25
CA ILE A 288 40.26 -167.28 0.52
C ILE A 288 39.89 -168.75 0.77
N ASP A 289 38.60 -169.07 0.94
CA ASP A 289 38.17 -170.43 1.28
C ASP A 289 38.27 -171.41 0.09
N THR A 290 38.07 -170.94 -1.14
CA THR A 290 38.07 -171.79 -2.35
C THR A 290 39.44 -172.33 -2.78
N ALA A 291 40.56 -171.72 -2.37
CA ALA A 291 41.91 -172.10 -2.81
C ALA A 291 42.52 -173.29 -2.04
N THR A 292 41.86 -173.78 -0.98
CA THR A 292 42.48 -174.71 0.00
C THR A 292 42.14 -176.20 -0.25
N ASP A 293 41.25 -176.54 -1.20
CA ASP A 293 40.62 -177.88 -1.27
C ASP A 293 41.23 -178.91 -2.27
N SER A 294 42.29 -178.59 -3.04
CA SER A 294 42.87 -179.52 -4.04
C SER A 294 44.32 -179.96 -3.75
N SER A 295 44.56 -180.87 -2.81
CA SER A 295 45.57 -181.96 -2.95
C SER A 295 45.69 -182.88 -1.72
N SER A 296 45.58 -184.19 -2.02
CA SER A 296 46.19 -185.34 -1.32
C SER A 296 45.37 -186.09 -0.25
N GLU A 297 44.54 -187.03 -0.72
CA GLU A 297 44.36 -188.33 -0.05
C GLU A 297 45.54 -189.26 -0.44
N ALA A 298 46.39 -189.58 0.54
CA ALA A 298 47.18 -190.80 0.74
C ALA A 298 48.58 -190.45 1.31
N SER A 299 48.98 -190.90 2.49
CA SER A 299 48.39 -191.89 3.39
C SER A 299 49.14 -191.88 4.74
N LEU A 300 48.38 -192.22 5.79
CA LEU A 300 48.78 -192.79 7.09
C LEU A 300 49.99 -193.77 6.93
N THR A 301 50.95 -193.96 7.84
CA THR A 301 51.11 -193.77 9.29
C THR A 301 52.55 -194.22 9.63
N LEU A 302 53.23 -193.60 10.60
CA LEU A 302 53.62 -194.28 11.85
C LEU A 302 54.46 -193.38 12.78
N ARG A 303 53.97 -193.33 14.02
CA ARG A 303 54.68 -193.15 15.28
C ARG A 303 55.00 -191.73 15.74
N ASP A 304 54.11 -191.27 16.62
CA ASP A 304 54.40 -191.02 18.03
C ASP A 304 55.85 -191.24 18.52
N GLN A 305 56.23 -190.35 19.44
CA GLN A 305 57.36 -190.36 20.39
C GLN A 305 58.56 -189.45 20.09
N LEU A 306 58.47 -188.26 20.71
CA LEU A 306 59.44 -187.72 21.69
C LEU A 306 60.02 -188.84 22.58
N PRO A 307 61.31 -188.79 23.00
CA PRO A 307 61.78 -187.69 23.87
C PRO A 307 63.26 -187.27 23.62
N VAL A 308 63.68 -186.16 24.27
CA VAL A 308 65.03 -185.81 24.78
C VAL A 308 65.27 -184.30 24.63
N ALA A 309 64.99 -183.56 25.71
CA ALA A 309 65.83 -182.48 26.24
C ALA A 309 65.28 -181.94 27.59
N ALA A 310 64.76 -182.84 28.44
CA ALA A 310 64.56 -182.59 29.87
C ALA A 310 65.84 -182.84 30.71
N GLY A 311 66.99 -183.13 30.07
CA GLY A 311 68.23 -183.50 30.79
C GLY A 311 69.28 -182.40 30.93
N GLY A 312 69.26 -181.37 30.08
CA GLY A 312 70.40 -180.46 29.94
C GLY A 312 70.51 -179.37 31.01
N THR A 313 69.40 -178.74 31.38
CA THR A 313 69.38 -177.63 32.35
C THR A 313 69.29 -178.11 33.80
N VAL A 314 68.80 -179.34 34.05
CA VAL A 314 68.68 -179.90 35.41
C VAL A 314 70.01 -180.47 35.93
N LEU A 315 70.90 -181.01 35.09
CA LEU A 315 72.22 -181.46 35.58
C LEU A 315 73.12 -180.26 35.97
N ALA A 316 73.01 -179.14 35.26
CA ALA A 316 73.85 -177.96 35.49
C ALA A 316 73.59 -177.28 36.85
N LEU A 317 72.35 -177.30 37.34
CA LEU A 317 72.02 -176.78 38.69
C LEU A 317 72.47 -177.73 39.81
N ILE A 318 72.50 -179.04 39.57
CA ILE A 318 72.89 -180.05 40.56
C ILE A 318 74.43 -180.16 40.68
N VAL A 319 75.18 -180.01 39.59
CA VAL A 319 76.66 -179.95 39.67
C VAL A 319 77.14 -178.61 40.23
N GLY A 320 76.43 -177.51 39.98
CA GLY A 320 76.74 -176.19 40.54
C GLY A 320 76.58 -176.08 42.07
N SER A 321 75.74 -176.92 42.68
CA SER A 321 75.52 -176.93 44.13
C SER A 321 76.52 -177.81 44.90
N ALA A 322 77.07 -178.88 44.28
CA ALA A 322 78.06 -179.74 44.93
C ALA A 322 79.45 -179.08 45.12
N LEU A 323 79.79 -178.03 44.37
CA LEU A 323 81.08 -177.33 44.49
C LEU A 323 81.09 -176.10 45.41
N ARG A 324 79.95 -175.71 46.00
CA ARG A 324 79.90 -174.56 46.91
C ARG A 324 80.38 -174.86 48.35
N VAL A 325 80.59 -176.13 48.70
CA VAL A 325 81.02 -176.55 50.06
C VAL A 325 82.54 -176.80 50.17
N VAL A 326 83.29 -176.87 49.05
CA VAL A 326 84.74 -177.18 49.07
C VAL A 326 85.63 -176.15 48.34
N GLY A 327 85.12 -175.03 47.81
CA GLY A 327 86.02 -173.92 47.40
C GLY A 327 85.45 -172.76 46.55
N GLY A 328 84.53 -171.97 47.09
CA GLY A 328 84.32 -170.56 46.65
C GLY A 328 83.15 -170.28 45.70
N ALA A 329 82.32 -169.29 46.07
CA ALA A 329 81.04 -168.95 45.45
C ALA A 329 81.08 -168.32 44.04
N VAL A 330 82.25 -167.96 43.50
CA VAL A 330 82.37 -167.19 42.24
C VAL A 330 82.59 -168.09 41.02
N LEU A 331 83.12 -169.30 41.17
CA LEU A 331 83.56 -170.13 40.03
C LEU A 331 82.42 -170.89 39.32
N GLY A 332 81.32 -171.21 40.01
CA GLY A 332 80.26 -172.07 39.47
C GLY A 332 79.34 -171.41 38.42
N VAL A 333 79.23 -170.07 38.42
CA VAL A 333 78.25 -169.34 37.62
C VAL A 333 78.66 -169.19 36.14
N VAL A 334 79.96 -169.18 35.84
CA VAL A 334 80.46 -168.98 34.47
C VAL A 334 80.24 -170.21 33.58
N ILE A 335 80.31 -171.41 34.15
CA ILE A 335 80.18 -172.68 33.42
C ILE A 335 78.72 -172.90 32.94
N THR A 336 77.74 -172.30 33.62
CA THR A 336 76.32 -172.42 33.30
C THR A 336 75.94 -171.71 31.98
N LEU A 337 76.68 -170.67 31.58
CA LEU A 337 76.30 -169.81 30.45
C LEU A 337 76.76 -170.32 29.08
N VAL A 338 77.86 -171.07 29.00
CA VAL A 338 78.41 -171.58 27.72
C VAL A 338 77.61 -172.74 27.14
N ILE A 339 77.00 -173.57 28.00
CA ILE A 339 76.27 -174.79 27.59
C ILE A 339 74.95 -174.46 26.89
N ILE A 340 74.29 -173.36 27.25
CA ILE A 340 73.01 -172.92 26.66
C ILE A 340 73.19 -172.50 25.19
N LEU A 341 74.35 -171.93 24.84
CA LEU A 341 74.58 -171.34 23.52
C LEU A 341 74.90 -172.39 22.44
N ILE A 342 75.47 -173.54 22.83
CA ILE A 342 75.82 -174.63 21.90
C ILE A 342 74.59 -175.47 21.50
N VAL A 343 73.60 -175.62 22.38
CA VAL A 343 72.41 -176.48 22.16
C VAL A 343 71.41 -175.87 21.16
N GLY A 344 71.27 -174.54 21.09
CA GLY A 344 70.33 -173.89 20.17
C GLY A 344 70.77 -173.92 18.69
N ALA A 345 72.08 -173.78 18.43
CA ALA A 345 72.63 -173.79 17.08
C ALA A 345 72.39 -175.14 16.34
N TYR A 346 72.18 -176.23 17.09
CA TYR A 346 71.91 -177.56 16.56
C TYR A 346 70.48 -177.70 16.00
N ALA A 347 69.49 -177.01 16.57
CA ALA A 347 68.09 -177.09 16.15
C ALA A 347 67.82 -176.37 14.80
N ALA A 348 68.64 -175.37 14.46
CA ALA A 348 68.45 -174.52 13.26
C ALA A 348 68.92 -175.16 11.94
N SER A 349 69.38 -176.41 11.92
CA SER A 349 70.08 -176.98 10.75
C SER A 349 69.33 -178.06 9.95
N ARG A 350 68.07 -178.40 10.29
CA ARG A 350 67.58 -179.75 9.96
C ARG A 350 66.27 -179.99 9.21
N LEU A 351 65.51 -179.06 8.62
CA LEU A 351 64.50 -179.47 7.61
C LEU A 351 64.00 -178.31 6.71
N LYS A 352 64.02 -178.56 5.40
CA LYS A 352 63.68 -177.68 4.26
C LYS A 352 62.76 -178.50 3.34
N PHE A 353 61.63 -177.97 2.84
CA PHE A 353 60.92 -178.53 1.67
C PHE A 353 59.92 -177.53 1.01
N GLU A 354 59.93 -177.49 -0.32
CA GLU A 354 58.99 -176.84 -1.30
C GLU A 354 57.61 -177.54 -1.32
N SER A 355 56.50 -177.13 -1.95
CA SER A 355 55.83 -175.92 -2.48
C SER A 355 54.37 -176.34 -2.79
N LEU A 356 53.38 -175.43 -2.90
CA LEU A 356 52.09 -175.66 -3.61
C LEU A 356 51.45 -174.30 -3.99
N GLU A 357 51.20 -174.09 -5.29
CA GLU A 357 50.52 -172.92 -5.91
C GLU A 357 49.13 -173.32 -6.41
N VAL A 358 48.16 -172.38 -6.38
CA VAL A 358 46.91 -172.40 -7.18
C VAL A 358 46.57 -170.96 -7.64
N ASP A 359 46.48 -170.71 -8.95
CA ASP A 359 46.07 -169.46 -9.67
C ASP A 359 46.81 -168.11 -9.42
N GLY A 360 48.14 -168.11 -9.36
CA GLY A 360 48.95 -166.91 -9.69
C GLY A 360 48.98 -165.73 -8.68
N VAL A 361 48.33 -165.83 -7.52
CA VAL A 361 48.47 -164.90 -6.37
C VAL A 361 48.57 -165.71 -5.08
N SER A 362 49.48 -165.35 -4.15
CA SER A 362 49.64 -166.13 -2.91
C SER A 362 48.50 -165.85 -1.91
N VAL A 363 48.01 -166.91 -1.26
CA VAL A 363 46.97 -166.89 -0.19
C VAL A 363 47.33 -165.95 0.99
N GLU A 364 48.59 -165.54 1.09
CA GLU A 364 49.09 -164.63 2.12
C GLU A 364 48.77 -163.15 1.85
N THR A 365 48.56 -162.75 0.58
CA THR A 365 48.21 -161.37 0.20
C THR A 365 46.74 -161.02 0.42
N LEU A 366 45.82 -161.94 0.12
CA LEU A 366 44.37 -161.78 0.38
C LEU A 366 44.04 -161.63 1.88
N ARG A 367 44.84 -162.25 2.77
CA ARG A 367 44.67 -162.14 4.22
C ARG A 367 45.12 -160.79 4.80
N ALA A 368 45.95 -160.02 4.08
CA ALA A 368 46.39 -158.70 4.52
C ALA A 368 45.32 -157.62 4.30
N ASP A 369 44.65 -157.62 3.14
CA ASP A 369 43.63 -156.62 2.80
C ASP A 369 42.38 -156.69 3.69
N LYS A 370 41.96 -157.91 4.08
CA LYS A 370 40.83 -158.10 5.00
C LYS A 370 41.02 -157.40 6.36
N ARG A 371 42.25 -157.39 6.90
CA ARG A 371 42.54 -156.75 8.20
C ARG A 371 42.43 -155.23 8.16
N SER A 372 42.79 -154.60 7.04
CA SER A 372 42.69 -153.14 6.88
C SER A 372 41.23 -152.67 6.90
N LEU A 373 40.34 -153.38 6.19
CA LEU A 373 38.92 -153.01 6.13
C LEU A 373 38.21 -153.16 7.48
N THR A 374 38.65 -154.09 8.33
CA THR A 374 38.04 -154.29 9.66
C THR A 374 38.24 -153.05 10.55
N ALA A 375 39.43 -152.44 10.50
CA ALA A 375 39.75 -151.26 11.31
C ALA A 375 38.95 -150.01 10.88
N ASP A 376 38.75 -149.80 9.59
CA ASP A 376 37.98 -148.66 9.05
C ASP A 376 36.50 -148.72 9.46
N ILE A 377 35.90 -149.92 9.44
CA ILE A 377 34.49 -150.12 9.82
C ILE A 377 34.28 -149.81 11.30
N GLU A 378 35.19 -150.24 12.17
CA GLU A 378 35.13 -149.96 13.62
C GLU A 378 35.16 -148.45 13.90
N GLY A 379 36.03 -147.69 13.20
CA GLY A 379 36.14 -146.24 13.35
C GLY A 379 34.88 -145.48 12.91
N LEU A 380 34.27 -145.88 11.80
CA LEU A 380 33.03 -145.25 11.31
C LEU A 380 31.82 -145.55 12.20
N ARG A 381 31.75 -146.73 12.85
CA ARG A 381 30.68 -147.04 13.83
C ARG A 381 30.75 -146.13 15.06
N SER A 382 31.96 -145.84 15.55
CA SER A 382 32.14 -144.92 16.68
C SER A 382 31.64 -143.51 16.34
N ARG A 383 32.06 -142.95 15.18
CA ARG A 383 31.67 -141.60 14.76
C ARG A 383 30.16 -141.47 14.52
N LYS A 384 29.50 -142.52 14.01
CA LYS A 384 28.04 -142.55 13.86
C LYS A 384 27.35 -142.36 15.21
N THR A 385 27.79 -143.08 16.23
CA THR A 385 27.18 -143.04 17.58
C THR A 385 27.32 -141.65 18.24
N ASP A 386 28.47 -141.00 18.04
CA ASP A 386 28.70 -139.64 18.54
C ASP A 386 27.76 -138.62 17.88
N LEU A 387 27.60 -138.68 16.55
CA LEU A 387 26.70 -137.80 15.79
C LEU A 387 25.22 -138.05 16.10
N GLU A 388 24.80 -139.30 16.37
CA GLU A 388 23.42 -139.61 16.81
C GLU A 388 23.08 -138.92 18.13
N THR A 389 24.06 -138.83 19.06
CA THR A 389 23.89 -138.16 20.36
C THR A 389 23.79 -136.64 20.20
N GLU A 390 24.64 -136.06 19.34
CA GLU A 390 24.64 -134.63 19.05
C GLU A 390 23.34 -134.20 18.34
N TYR A 391 22.83 -135.03 17.42
CA TYR A 391 21.57 -134.77 16.72
C TYR A 391 20.35 -134.79 17.65
N SER A 392 20.32 -135.73 18.61
CA SER A 392 19.27 -135.80 19.63
C SER A 392 19.21 -134.52 20.48
N THR A 393 20.36 -134.00 20.90
CA THR A 393 20.44 -132.79 21.73
C THR A 393 19.99 -131.54 20.96
N ALA A 394 20.40 -131.42 19.69
CA ALA A 394 19.97 -130.31 18.84
C ALA A 394 18.46 -130.36 18.55
N THR A 395 17.90 -131.55 18.37
CA THR A 395 16.46 -131.75 18.13
C THR A 395 15.63 -131.39 19.36
N GLU A 396 16.06 -131.73 20.58
CA GLU A 396 15.39 -131.29 21.82
C GLU A 396 15.31 -129.76 21.94
N GLN A 397 16.37 -129.05 21.55
CA GLN A 397 16.38 -127.58 21.56
C GLN A 397 15.46 -126.98 20.49
N LEU A 398 15.39 -127.59 19.31
CA LEU A 398 14.48 -127.18 18.23
C LEU A 398 13.02 -127.44 18.61
N ASP A 399 12.71 -128.56 19.25
CA ASP A 399 11.35 -128.87 19.71
C ASP A 399 10.90 -127.91 20.81
N SER A 400 11.78 -127.48 21.71
CA SER A 400 11.46 -126.42 22.67
C SER A 400 11.17 -125.07 21.99
N LEU A 401 11.89 -124.73 20.91
CA LEU A 401 11.60 -123.54 20.10
C LEU A 401 10.24 -123.65 19.39
N ARG A 402 9.93 -124.82 18.82
CA ARG A 402 8.65 -125.07 18.14
C ARG A 402 7.47 -124.98 19.11
N GLU A 403 7.57 -125.59 20.28
CA GLU A 403 6.52 -125.55 21.31
C GLU A 403 6.22 -124.10 21.74
N LYS A 404 7.25 -123.30 22.01
CA LYS A 404 7.09 -121.90 22.45
C LYS A 404 6.60 -120.96 21.34
N LEU A 405 6.93 -121.25 20.08
CA LEU A 405 6.43 -120.50 18.92
C LEU A 405 5.07 -121.04 18.41
N GLY A 406 4.53 -122.09 19.03
CA GLY A 406 3.26 -122.71 18.64
C GLY A 406 3.32 -123.38 17.25
N LEU A 407 4.49 -123.84 16.83
CA LEU A 407 4.74 -124.49 15.55
C LEU A 407 4.63 -126.02 15.67
N SER A 408 4.26 -126.69 14.59
CA SER A 408 4.14 -128.16 14.57
C SER A 408 5.52 -128.86 14.67
N ASP A 409 5.53 -130.05 15.26
CA ASP A 409 6.74 -130.88 15.43
C ASP A 409 7.43 -131.26 14.10
N ASP A 410 6.72 -131.15 12.97
CA ASP A 410 7.22 -131.44 11.62
C ASP A 410 7.86 -130.21 10.92
N THR A 411 7.79 -129.01 11.51
CA THR A 411 8.22 -127.76 10.87
C THR A 411 9.73 -127.69 10.72
N SER A 412 10.26 -127.63 9.49
CA SER A 412 11.71 -127.65 9.27
C SER A 412 12.46 -126.52 10.02
N PRO A 413 13.72 -126.72 10.41
CA PRO A 413 14.52 -125.69 11.09
C PRO A 413 14.55 -124.35 10.33
N ALA A 414 14.64 -124.39 9.00
CA ALA A 414 14.59 -123.19 8.17
C ALA A 414 13.25 -122.42 8.26
N ALA A 415 12.12 -123.13 8.30
CA ALA A 415 10.79 -122.53 8.40
C ALA A 415 10.53 -121.91 9.78
N VAL A 416 11.06 -122.51 10.86
CA VAL A 416 10.98 -121.93 12.22
C VAL A 416 11.69 -120.56 12.28
N ARG A 417 12.85 -120.45 11.62
CA ARG A 417 13.62 -119.20 11.55
C ARG A 417 12.90 -118.11 10.75
N GLU A 418 12.33 -118.45 9.60
CA GLU A 418 11.58 -117.51 8.75
C GLU A 418 10.34 -116.97 9.48
N PHE A 419 9.56 -117.85 10.11
CA PHE A 419 8.40 -117.48 10.93
C PHE A 419 8.76 -116.52 12.07
N TYR A 420 9.87 -116.77 12.79
CA TYR A 420 10.32 -115.90 13.87
C TYR A 420 10.72 -114.49 13.38
N GLU A 421 11.41 -114.40 12.24
CA GLU A 421 11.82 -113.10 11.67
C GLU A 421 10.61 -112.26 11.22
N ASP A 422 9.63 -112.90 10.59
CA ASP A 422 8.40 -112.26 10.13
C ASP A 422 7.51 -111.80 11.32
N LEU A 423 7.38 -112.64 12.36
CA LEU A 423 6.63 -112.29 13.57
C LEU A 423 7.26 -111.12 14.34
N SER A 424 8.60 -111.11 14.47
CA SER A 424 9.33 -110.03 15.14
C SER A 424 9.21 -108.70 14.39
N SER A 425 9.28 -108.71 13.05
CA SER A 425 9.05 -107.51 12.23
C SER A 425 7.62 -106.99 12.40
N LEU A 426 6.63 -107.87 12.39
CA LEU A 426 5.23 -107.50 12.50
C LEU A 426 4.89 -106.83 13.86
N ARG A 427 5.49 -107.31 14.96
CA ARG A 427 5.33 -106.73 16.30
C ARG A 427 5.89 -105.31 16.40
N ASN A 428 7.05 -105.05 15.80
CA ASN A 428 7.65 -103.71 15.80
C ASN A 428 6.80 -102.70 15.02
N ASP A 429 6.27 -103.11 13.87
CA ASP A 429 5.37 -102.27 13.07
C ASP A 429 4.05 -102.01 13.82
N LEU A 430 3.53 -102.99 14.56
CA LEU A 430 2.33 -102.85 15.38
C LEU A 430 2.54 -101.85 16.54
N THR A 431 3.68 -101.92 17.22
CA THR A 431 4.01 -101.00 18.33
C THR A 431 4.14 -99.55 17.82
N THR A 432 4.67 -99.36 16.60
CA THR A 432 4.77 -98.04 15.97
C THR A 432 3.39 -97.47 15.66
N LEU A 433 2.51 -98.28 15.06
CA LEU A 433 1.13 -97.90 14.76
C LEU A 433 0.35 -97.51 16.03
N GLU A 434 0.50 -98.25 17.14
CA GLU A 434 -0.15 -97.93 18.42
C GLU A 434 0.31 -96.58 18.98
N GLY A 435 1.61 -96.27 18.90
CA GLY A 435 2.15 -94.97 19.31
C GLY A 435 1.66 -93.81 18.43
N ASP A 436 1.53 -94.03 17.12
CA ASP A 436 1.01 -93.02 16.20
C ASP A 436 -0.49 -92.76 16.40
N VAL A 437 -1.28 -93.78 16.79
CA VAL A 437 -2.69 -93.64 17.16
C VAL A 437 -2.84 -92.82 18.45
N GLU A 438 -2.06 -93.10 19.50
CA GLU A 438 -2.11 -92.35 20.76
C GLU A 438 -1.71 -90.87 20.58
N ALA A 439 -0.71 -90.61 19.74
CA ALA A 439 -0.30 -89.25 19.37
C ALA A 439 -1.40 -88.51 18.57
N LEU A 440 -2.17 -89.23 17.75
CA LEU A 440 -3.28 -88.66 17.00
C LEU A 440 -4.47 -88.32 17.91
N ASP A 441 -4.83 -89.21 18.85
CA ASP A 441 -5.91 -89.01 19.82
C ASP A 441 -5.65 -87.76 20.69
N THR A 442 -4.40 -87.56 21.13
CA THR A 442 -4.00 -86.36 21.91
C THR A 442 -4.19 -85.06 21.12
N LYS A 443 -3.86 -85.07 19.82
CA LYS A 443 -4.07 -83.91 18.93
C LYS A 443 -5.56 -83.66 18.69
N GLU A 444 -6.36 -84.72 18.60
CA GLU A 444 -7.82 -84.66 18.46
C GLU A 444 -8.47 -84.01 19.68
N GLU A 445 -8.08 -84.42 20.89
CA GLU A 445 -8.60 -83.86 22.15
C GLU A 445 -8.26 -82.37 22.31
N THR A 446 -7.02 -81.98 21.98
CA THR A 446 -6.60 -80.57 22.04
C THR A 446 -7.44 -79.70 21.09
N LEU A 447 -7.62 -80.14 19.84
CA LEU A 447 -8.41 -79.39 18.86
C LEU A 447 -9.90 -79.35 19.25
N ARG A 448 -10.44 -80.44 19.79
CA ARG A 448 -11.83 -80.48 20.29
C ARG A 448 -12.05 -79.46 21.41
N SER A 449 -11.08 -79.28 22.32
CA SER A 449 -11.14 -78.24 23.36
C SER A 449 -11.09 -76.82 22.78
N ASP A 450 -10.22 -76.56 21.81
CA ASP A 450 -10.12 -75.24 21.14
C ASP A 450 -11.46 -74.88 20.46
N LEU A 451 -12.05 -75.84 19.74
CA LEU A 451 -13.33 -75.68 19.04
C LEU A 451 -14.53 -75.57 20.00
N ALA A 452 -14.51 -76.25 21.14
CA ALA A 452 -15.57 -76.16 22.15
C ALA A 452 -15.70 -74.74 22.74
N ALA A 453 -14.58 -74.08 23.02
CA ALA A 453 -14.58 -72.70 23.53
C ALA A 453 -15.15 -71.71 22.49
N ALA A 454 -14.83 -71.91 21.21
CA ALA A 454 -15.40 -71.12 20.13
C ALA A 454 -16.91 -71.39 19.95
N ALA A 455 -17.34 -72.65 20.05
CA ALA A 455 -18.76 -73.03 19.97
C ALA A 455 -19.58 -72.43 21.12
N GLU A 456 -19.07 -72.45 22.35
CA GLU A 456 -19.74 -71.84 23.52
C GLU A 456 -19.96 -70.33 23.30
N THR A 457 -18.93 -69.61 22.85
CA THR A 457 -19.04 -68.15 22.56
C THR A 457 -20.07 -67.86 21.46
N VAL A 458 -20.09 -68.65 20.38
CA VAL A 458 -21.07 -68.52 19.29
C VAL A 458 -22.49 -68.86 19.76
N SER A 459 -22.61 -69.77 20.72
CA SER A 459 -23.90 -70.16 21.33
C SER A 459 -24.43 -69.07 22.25
N GLU A 460 -23.57 -68.40 23.02
CA GLU A 460 -23.93 -67.23 23.84
C GLU A 460 -24.46 -66.06 23.00
N LEU A 461 -23.98 -65.91 21.75
CA LEU A 461 -24.50 -64.94 20.77
C LEU A 461 -25.85 -65.36 20.14
N GLY A 462 -26.38 -66.54 20.49
CA GLY A 462 -27.69 -67.03 20.04
C GLY A 462 -27.76 -67.48 18.58
N VAL A 463 -26.61 -67.60 17.90
CA VAL A 463 -26.54 -67.91 16.45
C VAL A 463 -26.45 -69.41 16.17
N LEU A 464 -25.93 -70.19 17.12
CA LEU A 464 -25.78 -71.64 16.97
C LEU A 464 -26.25 -72.39 18.24
N ASP A 465 -27.13 -73.36 18.06
CA ASP A 465 -27.51 -74.30 19.10
C ASP A 465 -26.43 -75.41 19.19
N THR A 466 -25.78 -75.53 20.34
CA THR A 466 -24.63 -76.44 20.57
C THR A 466 -24.98 -77.65 21.44
N ASP A 467 -26.24 -77.81 21.83
CA ASP A 467 -26.64 -78.68 22.95
C ASP A 467 -26.44 -80.20 22.75
N ASP A 468 -26.01 -80.69 21.58
CA ASP A 468 -25.86 -82.15 21.35
C ASP A 468 -24.83 -82.58 20.26
N SER A 469 -23.91 -81.72 19.80
CA SER A 469 -22.95 -82.10 18.74
C SER A 469 -21.47 -81.96 19.11
N ASP A 470 -20.63 -82.88 18.60
CA ASP A 470 -19.18 -82.83 18.79
C ASP A 470 -18.62 -81.63 18.00
N PRO A 471 -17.96 -80.66 18.65
CA PRO A 471 -17.39 -79.49 17.99
C PRO A 471 -16.41 -79.84 16.86
N LEU A 472 -15.80 -81.02 16.91
CA LEU A 472 -14.91 -81.50 15.87
C LEU A 472 -15.66 -82.10 14.67
N GLU A 473 -16.83 -82.72 14.88
CA GLU A 473 -17.66 -83.27 13.79
C GLU A 473 -18.37 -82.14 13.02
N ASP A 474 -18.80 -81.10 13.74
CA ASP A 474 -19.49 -79.93 13.19
C ASP A 474 -18.56 -78.73 12.92
N ALA A 475 -17.24 -78.94 12.91
CA ALA A 475 -16.23 -77.87 12.81
C ALA A 475 -16.47 -76.91 11.64
N GLU A 476 -16.87 -77.41 10.45
CA GLU A 476 -17.12 -76.55 9.29
C GLU A 476 -18.37 -75.66 9.46
N LYS A 477 -19.40 -76.17 10.16
CA LYS A 477 -20.58 -75.38 10.50
C LYS A 477 -20.22 -74.27 11.50
N LEU A 478 -19.36 -74.57 12.47
CA LEU A 478 -18.83 -73.59 13.40
C LEU A 478 -18.00 -72.51 12.69
N PHE A 479 -17.10 -72.89 11.77
CA PHE A 479 -16.27 -71.94 11.03
C PHE A 479 -17.09 -70.98 10.16
N THR A 480 -18.03 -71.51 9.38
CA THR A 480 -18.92 -70.69 8.55
C THR A 480 -19.81 -69.76 9.37
N THR A 481 -20.21 -70.17 10.58
CA THR A 481 -20.96 -69.32 11.51
C THR A 481 -20.09 -68.19 12.07
N ILE A 482 -18.85 -68.47 12.47
CA ILE A 482 -17.91 -67.44 12.95
C ILE A 482 -17.57 -66.43 11.84
N GLU A 483 -17.38 -66.90 10.60
CA GLU A 483 -17.15 -66.03 9.43
C GLU A 483 -18.36 -65.10 9.19
N SER A 484 -19.59 -65.61 9.30
CA SER A 484 -20.82 -64.80 9.20
C SER A 484 -20.94 -63.79 10.35
N ILE A 485 -20.58 -64.17 11.57
CA ILE A 485 -20.61 -63.28 12.74
C ILE A 485 -19.60 -62.14 12.61
N GLU A 486 -18.44 -62.38 11.98
CA GLU A 486 -17.47 -61.32 11.68
C GLU A 486 -18.04 -60.32 10.64
N GLU A 487 -18.76 -60.78 9.62
CA GLU A 487 -19.46 -59.90 8.67
C GLU A 487 -20.53 -59.04 9.38
N ASP A 488 -21.31 -59.64 10.29
CA ASP A 488 -22.27 -58.92 11.12
C ASP A 488 -21.59 -57.89 12.03
N LEU A 489 -20.41 -58.22 12.59
CA LEU A 489 -19.62 -57.34 13.44
C LEU A 489 -19.10 -56.11 12.68
N ASP A 490 -18.69 -56.25 11.42
CA ASP A 490 -18.24 -55.12 10.59
C ASP A 490 -19.39 -54.13 10.33
N LEU A 491 -20.58 -54.64 10.05
CA LEU A 491 -21.80 -53.83 9.91
C LEU A 491 -22.19 -53.16 11.25
N ALA A 492 -22.10 -53.87 12.37
CA ALA A 492 -22.34 -53.33 13.71
C ALA A 492 -21.38 -52.16 14.05
N GLN A 493 -20.11 -52.28 13.68
CA GLN A 493 -19.11 -51.22 13.83
C GLN A 493 -19.38 -50.03 12.91
N THR A 494 -19.86 -50.28 11.69
CA THR A 494 -20.29 -49.24 10.74
C THR A 494 -21.44 -48.42 11.31
N VAL A 495 -22.47 -49.08 11.84
CA VAL A 495 -23.59 -48.41 12.54
C VAL A 495 -23.09 -47.57 13.72
N THR A 496 -22.23 -48.13 14.56
CA THR A 496 -21.67 -47.41 15.72
C THR A 496 -20.87 -46.17 15.31
N THR A 497 -20.08 -46.27 14.25
CA THR A 497 -19.30 -45.15 13.70
C THR A 497 -20.22 -44.04 13.16
N ALA A 498 -21.29 -44.42 12.46
CA ALA A 498 -22.30 -43.47 11.99
C ALA A 498 -23.02 -42.78 13.16
N GLN A 499 -23.40 -43.52 14.22
CA GLN A 499 -24.03 -42.96 15.43
C GLN A 499 -23.12 -41.95 16.16
N GLN A 500 -21.83 -42.26 16.28
CA GLN A 500 -20.84 -41.34 16.85
C GLN A 500 -20.68 -40.08 16.01
N THR A 501 -20.67 -40.21 14.67
CA THR A 501 -20.55 -39.08 13.75
C THR A 501 -21.78 -38.16 13.82
N VAL A 502 -22.99 -38.73 13.86
CA VAL A 502 -24.25 -37.98 14.10
C VAL A 502 -24.19 -37.24 15.43
N THR A 503 -23.72 -37.89 16.50
CA THR A 503 -23.59 -37.27 17.82
C THR A 503 -22.62 -36.09 17.80
N SER A 504 -21.44 -36.26 17.18
CA SER A 504 -20.46 -35.19 17.00
C SER A 504 -21.04 -34.00 16.21
N ARG A 505 -21.78 -34.25 15.12
CA ARG A 505 -22.41 -33.16 14.33
C ARG A 505 -23.53 -32.45 15.07
N LYS A 506 -24.26 -33.16 15.93
CA LYS A 506 -25.23 -32.54 16.85
C LYS A 506 -24.55 -31.60 17.83
N ASP A 507 -23.42 -32.02 18.40
CA ASP A 507 -22.65 -31.19 19.33
C ASP A 507 -22.08 -29.95 18.62
N ASP A 508 -21.52 -30.09 17.42
CA ASP A 508 -21.06 -28.96 16.60
C ASP A 508 -22.17 -27.93 16.36
N LEU A 509 -23.40 -28.38 16.10
CA LEU A 509 -24.57 -27.49 15.93
C LEU A 509 -25.04 -26.86 17.24
N ARG A 510 -24.98 -27.57 18.36
CA ARG A 510 -25.32 -27.00 19.69
C ARG A 510 -24.34 -25.89 20.06
N ASP A 511 -23.05 -26.12 19.84
CA ASP A 511 -22.00 -25.14 20.13
C ASP A 511 -22.17 -23.87 19.29
N LEU A 512 -22.48 -24.01 17.99
CA LEU A 512 -22.79 -22.88 17.13
C LEU A 512 -24.02 -22.11 17.60
N LEU A 513 -25.12 -22.82 17.89
CA LEU A 513 -26.37 -22.18 18.31
C LEU A 513 -26.27 -21.55 19.71
N ALA A 514 -25.31 -21.97 20.54
CA ALA A 514 -25.05 -21.33 21.84
C ALA A 514 -24.50 -19.90 21.72
N GLU A 515 -23.91 -19.53 20.57
CA GLU A 515 -23.49 -18.16 20.27
C GLU A 515 -24.69 -17.24 19.95
N TRP A 516 -25.84 -17.82 19.59
CA TRP A 516 -27.08 -17.08 19.38
C TRP A 516 -27.86 -16.92 20.69
N ASN A 517 -27.87 -15.71 21.25
CA ASN A 517 -28.46 -15.42 22.56
C ASN A 517 -29.95 -15.80 22.72
N ASP A 518 -30.71 -15.84 21.63
CA ASP A 518 -32.14 -16.20 21.66
C ASP A 518 -32.40 -17.69 21.44
N ALA A 519 -31.34 -18.51 21.31
CA ALA A 519 -31.48 -19.93 21.09
C ALA A 519 -32.20 -20.61 22.29
N PRO A 520 -33.13 -21.55 22.01
CA PRO A 520 -33.76 -22.35 23.05
C PRO A 520 -32.75 -23.29 23.75
N ASP A 521 -33.13 -23.93 24.86
CA ASP A 521 -32.29 -24.97 25.47
C ASP A 521 -32.21 -26.20 24.56
N LEU A 522 -31.01 -26.48 24.05
CA LEU A 522 -30.73 -27.54 23.08
C LEU A 522 -29.96 -28.73 23.68
N THR A 523 -29.75 -28.74 25.01
CA THR A 523 -28.89 -29.73 25.69
C THR A 523 -29.26 -31.19 25.35
N ASN A 524 -30.57 -31.46 25.20
CA ASN A 524 -31.09 -32.80 24.85
C ASN A 524 -31.87 -32.82 23.54
N ALA A 525 -31.68 -31.82 22.67
CA ALA A 525 -32.40 -31.73 21.40
C ALA A 525 -32.04 -32.90 20.46
N ASP A 526 -33.05 -33.49 19.83
CA ASP A 526 -32.87 -34.45 18.74
C ASP A 526 -32.44 -33.74 17.45
N SER A 527 -32.10 -34.51 16.41
CA SER A 527 -31.62 -33.94 15.14
C SER A 527 -32.68 -33.03 14.51
N ALA A 528 -33.95 -33.43 14.53
CA ALA A 528 -35.05 -32.67 13.94
C ALA A 528 -35.24 -31.31 14.63
N THR A 529 -35.11 -31.28 15.95
CA THR A 529 -35.18 -30.03 16.72
C THR A 529 -34.00 -29.13 16.43
N LEU A 530 -32.78 -29.69 16.30
CA LEU A 530 -31.58 -28.93 15.94
C LEU A 530 -31.71 -28.32 14.55
N VAL A 531 -32.05 -29.12 13.53
CA VAL A 531 -32.27 -28.65 12.15
C VAL A 531 -33.29 -27.51 12.10
N ARG A 532 -34.46 -27.68 12.75
CA ARG A 532 -35.48 -26.63 12.82
C ARG A 532 -34.99 -25.36 13.51
N THR A 533 -34.13 -25.48 14.53
CA THR A 533 -33.56 -24.32 15.24
C THR A 533 -32.52 -23.62 14.38
N VAL A 534 -31.72 -24.36 13.60
CA VAL A 534 -30.84 -23.78 12.58
C VAL A 534 -31.64 -23.06 11.51
N ASP A 535 -32.77 -23.61 11.03
CA ASP A 535 -33.62 -22.89 10.08
C ASP A 535 -34.11 -21.54 10.62
N GLN A 536 -34.52 -21.49 11.89
CA GLN A 536 -34.90 -20.25 12.56
C GLN A 536 -33.73 -19.27 12.69
N PHE A 537 -32.54 -19.78 13.04
CA PHE A 537 -31.31 -19.01 13.08
C PHE A 537 -30.99 -18.40 11.70
N LEU A 538 -31.07 -19.19 10.62
CA LEU A 538 -30.79 -18.74 9.26
C LEU A 538 -31.81 -17.70 8.77
N GLU A 539 -33.10 -17.89 9.06
CA GLU A 539 -34.15 -16.92 8.70
C GLU A 539 -33.99 -15.61 9.47
N ARG A 540 -33.68 -15.69 10.78
CA ARG A 540 -33.37 -14.50 11.59
C ARG A 540 -32.13 -13.79 11.04
N GLY A 541 -31.09 -14.54 10.70
CA GLY A 541 -29.85 -14.00 10.13
C GLY A 541 -30.06 -13.30 8.80
N LYS A 542 -30.92 -13.83 7.93
CA LYS A 542 -31.30 -13.17 6.68
C LYS A 542 -31.92 -11.79 6.95
N ASN A 543 -32.90 -11.71 7.85
CA ASN A 543 -33.53 -10.43 8.21
C ASN A 543 -32.52 -9.46 8.85
N VAL A 544 -31.60 -9.97 9.68
CA VAL A 544 -30.51 -9.16 10.27
C VAL A 544 -29.59 -8.62 9.17
N THR A 545 -29.20 -9.45 8.20
CA THR A 545 -28.36 -9.01 7.06
C THR A 545 -29.06 -7.93 6.25
N GLU A 546 -30.35 -8.09 5.93
CA GLU A 546 -31.14 -7.06 5.23
C GLU A 546 -31.18 -5.73 6.01
N LEU A 547 -31.34 -5.78 7.34
CA LEU A 547 -31.30 -4.59 8.20
C LEU A 547 -29.91 -3.95 8.29
N VAL A 548 -28.84 -4.74 8.31
CA VAL A 548 -27.46 -4.23 8.26
C VAL A 548 -27.19 -3.54 6.94
N GLU A 549 -27.58 -4.14 5.81
CA GLU A 549 -27.47 -3.53 4.48
C GLU A 549 -28.28 -2.22 4.39
N ALA A 550 -29.51 -2.20 4.91
CA ALA A 550 -30.34 -1.01 4.99
C ALA A 550 -29.68 0.10 5.83
N ARG A 551 -29.07 -0.25 6.98
CA ARG A 551 -28.31 0.69 7.82
C ARG A 551 -27.09 1.26 7.10
N GLU A 552 -26.30 0.42 6.44
CA GLU A 552 -25.14 0.86 5.65
C GLU A 552 -25.56 1.79 4.50
N GLN A 553 -26.65 1.46 3.81
CA GLN A 553 -27.21 2.29 2.75
C GLN A 553 -27.66 3.65 3.29
N ARG A 554 -28.38 3.66 4.42
CA ARG A 554 -28.84 4.88 5.13
C ARG A 554 -27.66 5.76 5.51
N ASP A 555 -26.66 5.20 6.20
CA ASP A 555 -25.45 5.91 6.63
C ASP A 555 -24.69 6.46 5.41
N GLY A 556 -24.60 5.67 4.34
CA GLY A 556 -23.97 6.07 3.08
C GLY A 556 -24.68 7.25 2.38
N ILE A 557 -26.02 7.24 2.34
CA ILE A 557 -26.81 8.36 1.80
C ILE A 557 -26.65 9.59 2.68
N ARG A 558 -26.78 9.45 4.00
CA ARG A 558 -26.62 10.53 4.99
C ARG A 558 -25.29 11.25 4.81
N VAL A 559 -24.17 10.53 4.77
CA VAL A 559 -22.84 11.12 4.58
C VAL A 559 -22.70 11.84 3.23
N ARG A 560 -23.25 11.28 2.15
CA ARG A 560 -23.20 11.92 0.82
C ARG A 560 -24.03 13.20 0.75
N LEU A 561 -25.23 13.19 1.33
CA LEU A 561 -26.08 14.38 1.42
C LEU A 561 -25.42 15.45 2.28
N GLN A 562 -24.97 15.10 3.49
CA GLN A 562 -24.28 16.04 4.38
C GLN A 562 -23.11 16.72 3.68
N ARG A 563 -22.21 15.94 3.04
CA ARG A 563 -21.06 16.49 2.32
C ARG A 563 -21.43 17.44 1.18
N ARG A 564 -22.53 17.18 0.47
CA ARG A 564 -23.00 18.03 -0.62
C ARG A 564 -23.60 19.33 -0.08
N LEU A 565 -24.43 19.23 0.95
CA LEU A 565 -25.10 20.38 1.56
C LEU A 565 -24.12 21.30 2.29
N THR A 566 -23.05 20.76 2.87
CA THR A 566 -21.96 21.54 3.50
C THR A 566 -20.83 21.88 2.52
N ALA A 567 -21.04 21.76 1.21
CA ALA A 567 -20.05 22.23 0.24
C ALA A 567 -20.05 23.76 0.21
N SER A 568 -18.88 24.40 0.14
CA SER A 568 -18.74 25.88 0.19
C SER A 568 -19.61 26.66 -0.81
N ALA A 569 -20.02 26.05 -1.93
CA ALA A 569 -20.90 26.68 -2.92
C ALA A 569 -22.40 26.58 -2.57
N ILE A 570 -22.79 25.63 -1.71
CA ILE A 570 -24.18 25.29 -1.38
C ILE A 570 -24.51 25.71 0.05
N GLU A 571 -23.58 25.53 0.99
CA GLU A 571 -23.76 25.80 2.43
C GLU A 571 -24.40 27.17 2.72
N PRO A 572 -23.97 28.30 2.10
CA PRO A 572 -24.60 29.60 2.35
C PRO A 572 -26.10 29.66 2.04
N ALA A 573 -26.58 28.83 1.10
CA ALA A 573 -27.99 28.79 0.71
C ALA A 573 -28.89 28.13 1.77
N PHE A 574 -28.31 27.27 2.61
CA PHE A 574 -28.99 26.54 3.69
C PHE A 574 -28.73 27.14 5.08
N GLU A 575 -27.67 27.94 5.26
CA GLU A 575 -27.31 28.58 6.54
C GLU A 575 -28.47 29.33 7.23
N PRO A 576 -29.37 30.06 6.53
CA PRO A 576 -30.51 30.71 7.18
C PRO A 576 -31.49 29.75 7.88
N TYR A 577 -31.45 28.46 7.55
CA TYR A 577 -32.31 27.40 8.11
C TYR A 577 -31.57 26.54 9.15
N ARG A 578 -30.34 26.91 9.51
CA ARG A 578 -29.59 26.23 10.56
C ARG A 578 -30.27 26.44 11.91
N ASP A 579 -30.63 25.34 12.56
CA ASP A 579 -31.21 25.34 13.89
C ASP A 579 -30.15 25.00 14.94
N SER A 580 -30.26 25.61 16.12
CA SER A 580 -29.40 25.35 17.28
C SER A 580 -29.69 24.02 17.99
N GLU A 581 -30.81 23.36 17.68
CA GLU A 581 -31.23 22.12 18.34
C GLU A 581 -30.52 20.85 17.84
N HIS A 582 -29.91 20.87 16.66
CA HIS A 582 -29.22 19.70 16.10
C HIS A 582 -27.70 19.86 16.27
N ASP A 583 -27.00 18.76 16.60
CA ASP A 583 -25.54 18.73 16.64
C ASP A 583 -24.95 19.26 15.32
N ASP A 584 -23.77 19.90 15.41
CA ASP A 584 -23.05 20.50 14.26
C ASP A 584 -22.83 19.51 13.10
N ASP A 585 -22.97 18.20 13.33
CA ASP A 585 -22.73 17.15 12.35
C ASP A 585 -23.90 16.87 11.40
N ASP A 586 -25.15 17.30 11.71
CA ASP A 586 -26.36 16.90 10.95
C ASP A 586 -27.33 18.06 10.61
N TRP A 587 -27.00 19.29 11.01
CA TRP A 587 -27.88 20.45 10.81
C TRP A 587 -28.31 20.66 9.35
N ALA A 588 -27.44 20.33 8.39
CA ALA A 588 -27.69 20.59 6.98
C ALA A 588 -28.78 19.68 6.40
N ILE A 589 -28.83 18.40 6.79
CA ILE A 589 -29.92 17.49 6.42
C ILE A 589 -31.23 17.93 7.09
N ALA A 590 -31.20 18.35 8.36
CA ALA A 590 -32.38 18.87 9.03
C ALA A 590 -32.88 20.20 8.40
N ALA A 591 -31.98 21.05 7.91
CA ALA A 591 -32.34 22.24 7.15
C ALA A 591 -32.99 21.87 5.81
N PHE A 592 -32.43 20.86 5.11
CA PHE A 592 -32.98 20.31 3.88
C PHE A 592 -34.40 19.78 4.06
N GLU A 593 -34.64 19.00 5.12
CA GLU A 593 -35.95 18.47 5.48
C GLU A 593 -36.98 19.59 5.70
N ARG A 594 -36.66 20.61 6.51
CA ARG A 594 -37.55 21.77 6.73
C ARG A 594 -37.93 22.49 5.45
N ILE A 595 -37.02 22.55 4.48
CA ILE A 595 -37.32 23.16 3.18
C ILE A 595 -38.32 22.29 2.43
N ILE A 596 -38.09 20.97 2.35
CA ILE A 596 -39.04 20.05 1.72
C ILE A 596 -40.42 20.15 2.39
N GLU A 597 -40.48 20.16 3.72
CA GLU A 597 -41.74 20.30 4.48
C GLU A 597 -42.48 21.62 4.23
N ALA A 598 -41.76 22.68 3.83
CA ALA A 598 -42.36 23.96 3.49
C ALA A 598 -43.09 23.93 2.12
N TYR A 599 -42.80 22.94 1.28
CA TYR A 599 -43.46 22.73 -0.01
C TYR A 599 -44.39 21.51 0.04
N THR A 600 -45.45 21.52 -0.76
CA THR A 600 -46.44 20.41 -0.73
C THR A 600 -45.90 19.17 -1.44
N ASP A 601 -45.18 19.39 -2.54
CA ASP A 601 -44.57 18.34 -3.36
C ASP A 601 -43.43 18.93 -4.20
N ARG A 602 -42.81 18.06 -5.00
CA ARG A 602 -41.76 18.41 -5.95
C ARG A 602 -42.22 19.43 -7.00
N GLU A 603 -43.46 19.35 -7.47
CA GLU A 603 -44.00 20.24 -8.51
C GLU A 603 -44.11 21.68 -8.01
N ALA A 604 -44.48 21.87 -6.73
CA ALA A 604 -44.48 23.18 -6.08
C ALA A 604 -43.09 23.83 -5.99
N ILE A 605 -42.02 23.03 -5.86
CA ILE A 605 -40.63 23.53 -5.88
C ILE A 605 -40.22 23.95 -7.30
N GLU A 606 -40.60 23.15 -8.30
CA GLU A 606 -40.37 23.45 -9.72
C GLU A 606 -41.10 24.76 -10.14
N GLU A 607 -42.36 24.95 -9.74
CA GLU A 607 -43.12 26.19 -9.99
C GLU A 607 -42.47 27.43 -9.32
N ARG A 608 -41.95 27.27 -8.10
CA ARG A 608 -41.24 28.35 -7.41
C ARG A 608 -39.95 28.71 -8.12
N LEU A 609 -39.19 27.73 -8.62
CA LEU A 609 -37.98 27.96 -9.41
C LEU A 609 -38.30 28.71 -10.71
N ASP A 610 -39.31 28.27 -11.46
CA ASP A 610 -39.74 28.97 -12.69
C ASP A 610 -40.10 30.44 -12.40
N THR A 611 -40.78 30.70 -11.28
CA THR A 611 -41.11 32.07 -10.84
C THR A 611 -39.86 32.88 -10.50
N ILE A 612 -38.88 32.27 -9.81
CA ILE A 612 -37.62 32.92 -9.45
C ILE A 612 -36.83 33.24 -10.72
N ASP A 613 -36.75 32.31 -11.67
CA ASP A 613 -36.03 32.47 -12.94
C ASP A 613 -36.61 33.65 -13.73
N GLU A 614 -37.93 33.71 -13.90
CA GLU A 614 -38.60 34.84 -14.55
C GLU A 614 -38.35 36.16 -13.80
N THR A 615 -38.32 36.13 -12.47
CA THR A 615 -38.06 37.33 -11.65
C THR A 615 -36.61 37.81 -11.81
N ILE A 616 -35.63 36.90 -11.77
CA ILE A 616 -34.21 37.23 -11.98
C ILE A 616 -34.01 37.80 -13.38
N GLU A 617 -34.57 37.19 -14.43
CA GLU A 617 -34.46 37.70 -15.81
C GLU A 617 -35.02 39.13 -15.94
N ASN A 618 -36.15 39.42 -15.29
CA ASN A 618 -36.73 40.76 -15.26
C ASN A 618 -35.85 41.76 -14.50
N LEU A 619 -35.33 41.40 -13.34
CA LEU A 619 -34.43 42.25 -12.55
C LEU A 619 -33.10 42.50 -13.26
N GLU A 620 -32.52 41.48 -13.92
CA GLU A 620 -31.30 41.62 -14.72
C GLU A 620 -31.51 42.55 -15.94
N THR A 621 -32.69 42.50 -16.54
CA THR A 621 -33.09 43.43 -17.61
C THR A 621 -33.20 44.86 -17.09
N GLU A 622 -33.87 45.07 -15.95
CA GLU A 622 -33.97 46.40 -15.31
C GLU A 622 -32.59 46.93 -14.91
N ARG A 623 -31.75 46.07 -14.32
CA ARG A 623 -30.39 46.39 -13.92
C ARG A 623 -29.54 46.80 -15.13
N SER A 624 -29.64 46.05 -16.23
CA SER A 624 -28.93 46.39 -17.47
C SER A 624 -29.35 47.76 -17.99
N GLY A 625 -30.65 48.09 -17.96
CA GLY A 625 -31.15 49.42 -18.29
C GLY A 625 -30.57 50.53 -17.39
N CYS A 626 -30.55 50.31 -16.07
CA CYS A 626 -29.95 51.25 -15.12
C CYS A 626 -28.44 51.44 -15.36
N VAL A 627 -27.72 50.37 -15.69
CA VAL A 627 -26.28 50.43 -16.01
C VAL A 627 -26.03 51.23 -17.29
N GLU A 628 -26.87 51.08 -18.31
CA GLU A 628 -26.80 51.91 -19.54
C GLU A 628 -27.07 53.39 -19.23
N GLU A 629 -28.11 53.69 -18.45
CA GLU A 629 -28.43 55.05 -18.02
C GLU A 629 -27.29 55.69 -17.23
N ARG A 630 -26.66 54.93 -16.32
CA ARG A 630 -25.47 55.39 -15.59
C ARG A 630 -24.33 55.77 -16.53
N VAL A 631 -24.08 54.99 -17.57
CA VAL A 631 -23.03 55.27 -18.55
C VAL A 631 -23.34 56.55 -19.34
N GLU A 632 -24.60 56.74 -19.74
CA GLU A 632 -25.05 57.95 -20.41
C GLU A 632 -24.88 59.18 -19.51
N LEU A 633 -25.39 59.16 -18.28
CA LEU A 633 -25.26 60.25 -17.31
C LEU A 633 -23.79 60.57 -17.00
N THR A 634 -22.92 59.56 -16.88
CA THR A 634 -21.49 59.77 -16.64
C THR A 634 -20.84 60.51 -17.80
N LYS A 635 -21.15 60.12 -19.04
CA LYS A 635 -20.63 60.79 -20.23
C LYS A 635 -21.14 62.24 -20.33
N GLU A 636 -22.42 62.46 -20.04
CA GLU A 636 -23.00 63.80 -20.04
C GLU A 636 -22.38 64.71 -18.96
N LEU A 637 -22.04 64.15 -17.79
CA LEU A 637 -21.32 64.87 -16.73
C LEU A 637 -19.90 65.28 -17.16
N GLU A 638 -19.18 64.42 -17.88
CA GLU A 638 -17.85 64.75 -18.44
C GLU A 638 -17.87 65.92 -19.44
N GLU A 639 -19.03 66.17 -20.08
CA GLU A 639 -19.22 67.25 -21.04
C GLU A 639 -19.66 68.58 -20.39
N LEU A 640 -20.06 68.58 -19.12
CA LEU A 640 -20.53 69.75 -18.38
C LEU A 640 -19.43 70.37 -17.53
N ALA A 641 -19.39 71.70 -17.48
CA ALA A 641 -18.49 72.42 -16.59
C ALA A 641 -18.85 72.19 -15.11
N SER A 642 -17.82 71.91 -14.33
CA SER A 642 -17.89 71.64 -12.90
C SER A 642 -17.60 72.89 -12.06
N ASP A 643 -17.79 72.78 -10.75
CA ASP A 643 -17.37 73.81 -9.78
C ASP A 643 -15.86 74.12 -9.87
N ASP A 644 -15.03 73.17 -10.28
CA ASP A 644 -13.60 73.38 -10.47
C ASP A 644 -13.31 74.32 -11.67
N ASP A 645 -14.10 74.24 -12.74
CA ASP A 645 -14.01 75.16 -13.88
C ASP A 645 -14.40 76.59 -13.49
N VAL A 646 -15.42 76.73 -12.62
CA VAL A 646 -15.81 78.03 -12.05
C VAL A 646 -14.66 78.60 -11.19
N ARG A 647 -13.98 77.76 -10.40
CA ARG A 647 -12.83 78.16 -9.59
C ARG A 647 -11.64 78.60 -10.45
N GLU A 648 -11.36 77.90 -11.54
CA GLU A 648 -10.29 78.27 -12.47
C GLU A 648 -10.58 79.61 -13.17
N ALA A 649 -11.83 79.81 -13.61
CA ALA A 649 -12.26 81.08 -14.19
C ALA A 649 -12.12 82.25 -13.19
N HIS A 650 -12.48 82.05 -11.92
CA HIS A 650 -12.25 83.02 -10.86
C HIS A 650 -10.77 83.32 -10.62
N ALA A 651 -9.90 82.31 -10.63
CA ALA A 651 -8.46 82.49 -10.48
C ALA A 651 -7.88 83.36 -11.63
N THR A 652 -8.37 83.16 -12.85
CA THR A 652 -8.00 83.94 -14.04
C THR A 652 -8.40 85.40 -13.91
N ILE A 653 -9.63 85.69 -13.46
CA ILE A 653 -10.11 87.05 -13.18
C ILE A 653 -9.20 87.76 -12.16
N GLU A 654 -8.89 87.09 -11.05
CA GLU A 654 -8.07 87.66 -9.98
C GLU A 654 -6.61 87.89 -10.42
N ALA A 655 -6.06 87.01 -11.26
CA ALA A 655 -4.74 87.22 -11.86
C ALA A 655 -4.71 88.48 -12.73
N GLY A 656 -5.70 88.65 -13.61
CA GLY A 656 -5.81 89.84 -14.45
C GLY A 656 -6.02 91.13 -13.63
N ARG A 657 -6.82 91.10 -12.56
CA ARG A 657 -7.01 92.25 -11.64
C ARG A 657 -5.71 92.70 -10.98
N ARG A 658 -4.92 91.76 -10.44
CA ARG A 658 -3.62 92.06 -9.81
C ARG A 658 -2.63 92.71 -10.79
N ARG A 659 -2.70 92.34 -12.07
CA ARG A 659 -1.87 92.97 -13.12
C ARG A 659 -2.38 94.35 -13.53
N LEU A 660 -3.71 94.55 -13.52
CA LEU A 660 -4.33 95.80 -13.93
C LEU A 660 -4.16 96.93 -12.91
N GLU A 661 -4.26 96.63 -11.62
CA GLU A 661 -4.24 97.61 -10.53
C GLU A 661 -3.02 98.57 -10.55
N PRO A 662 -1.75 98.10 -10.58
CA PRO A 662 -0.59 99.00 -10.60
C PRO A 662 -0.52 99.84 -11.87
N LEU A 663 -0.94 99.29 -13.02
CA LEU A 663 -0.96 100.02 -14.29
C LEU A 663 -2.03 101.12 -14.27
N ALA A 664 -3.20 100.86 -13.69
CA ALA A 664 -4.26 101.86 -13.56
C ALA A 664 -3.84 103.01 -12.61
N GLU A 665 -3.15 102.69 -11.52
CA GLU A 665 -2.59 103.68 -10.58
C GLU A 665 -1.52 104.55 -11.26
N GLU A 666 -0.57 103.94 -11.97
CA GLU A 666 0.48 104.64 -12.70
C GLU A 666 -0.11 105.54 -13.80
N TYR A 667 -1.10 105.05 -14.55
CA TYR A 667 -1.83 105.83 -15.54
C TYR A 667 -2.47 107.08 -14.92
N ALA A 668 -3.21 106.90 -13.81
CA ALA A 668 -3.89 107.98 -13.12
C ALA A 668 -2.90 109.02 -12.59
N MET A 669 -1.80 108.58 -11.99
CA MET A 669 -0.73 109.44 -11.50
C MET A 669 -0.17 110.34 -12.61
N HIS A 670 0.20 109.77 -13.76
CA HIS A 670 0.77 110.55 -14.85
C HIS A 670 -0.24 111.55 -15.45
N ARG A 671 -1.51 111.17 -15.55
CA ARG A 671 -2.58 112.08 -16.01
C ARG A 671 -2.82 113.24 -15.06
N ILE A 672 -2.80 112.98 -13.76
CA ILE A 672 -2.94 114.03 -12.75
C ILE A 672 -1.74 114.98 -12.81
N ALA A 673 -0.52 114.45 -12.93
CA ALA A 673 0.69 115.26 -13.05
C ALA A 673 0.68 116.15 -14.30
N GLU A 674 0.30 115.59 -15.46
CA GLU A 674 0.10 116.35 -16.70
C GLU A 674 -0.91 117.49 -16.52
N TYR A 675 -2.06 117.22 -15.89
CA TYR A 675 -3.09 118.22 -15.62
C TYR A 675 -2.60 119.35 -14.71
N LEU A 676 -1.93 119.00 -13.59
CA LEU A 676 -1.41 119.99 -12.64
C LEU A 676 -0.34 120.88 -13.26
N LEU A 677 0.54 120.33 -14.11
CA LEU A 677 1.58 121.10 -14.80
C LEU A 677 0.98 122.08 -15.80
N ASN A 678 -0.07 121.69 -16.53
CA ASN A 678 -0.79 122.59 -17.43
C ASN A 678 -1.42 123.76 -16.68
N GLU A 679 -2.10 123.48 -15.56
CA GLU A 679 -2.74 124.50 -14.73
C GLU A 679 -1.72 125.48 -14.12
N LEU A 680 -0.55 124.97 -13.68
CA LEU A 680 0.54 125.81 -13.18
C LEU A 680 1.07 126.75 -14.27
N HIS A 681 1.21 126.23 -15.50
CA HIS A 681 1.69 126.99 -16.64
C HIS A 681 0.77 128.15 -17.01
N GLU A 682 -0.54 127.88 -17.17
CA GLU A 682 -1.53 128.90 -17.55
C GLU A 682 -1.59 130.04 -16.52
N ARG A 683 -1.63 129.71 -15.22
CA ARG A 683 -1.68 130.71 -14.15
C ARG A 683 -0.45 131.62 -14.08
N PHE A 684 0.71 131.13 -14.49
CA PHE A 684 1.94 131.93 -14.45
C PHE A 684 1.93 133.05 -15.49
N ILE A 685 1.47 132.73 -16.70
CA ILE A 685 1.44 133.66 -17.84
C ILE A 685 0.45 134.80 -17.61
N ASP A 686 -0.75 134.46 -17.15
CA ASP A 686 -1.80 135.45 -16.89
C ASP A 686 -1.39 136.48 -15.83
N ARG A 687 -0.65 136.06 -14.79
CA ARG A 687 -0.32 136.93 -13.64
C ARG A 687 0.84 137.88 -13.88
N THR A 688 1.79 137.53 -14.75
CA THR A 688 3.07 138.24 -14.85
C THR A 688 3.11 139.23 -16.02
N THR A 689 2.57 138.86 -17.18
CA THR A 689 2.71 139.64 -18.42
C THR A 689 1.59 140.66 -18.60
N GLY A 690 0.35 140.33 -18.21
CA GLY A 690 -0.83 141.18 -18.43
C GLY A 690 -0.71 142.59 -17.80
N PRO A 691 -0.52 142.69 -16.47
CA PRO A 691 -0.48 143.99 -15.81
C PRO A 691 0.59 144.93 -16.39
N LEU A 692 1.81 144.41 -16.63
CA LEU A 692 2.95 145.17 -17.16
C LEU A 692 2.63 145.82 -18.52
N LEU A 693 2.00 145.05 -19.42
CA LEU A 693 1.64 145.52 -20.75
C LEU A 693 0.52 146.57 -20.72
N ASP A 694 -0.40 146.48 -19.76
CA ASP A 694 -1.49 147.48 -19.62
C ASP A 694 -0.92 148.88 -19.32
N GLU A 695 0.06 149.00 -18.42
CA GLU A 695 0.69 150.30 -18.12
C GLU A 695 1.61 150.77 -19.24
N ALA A 696 2.32 149.85 -19.91
CA ALA A 696 3.12 150.19 -21.09
C ALA A 696 2.22 150.72 -22.23
N SER A 697 1.03 150.13 -22.39
CA SER A 697 0.00 150.57 -23.34
C SER A 697 -0.45 152.00 -23.06
N GLU A 698 -0.73 152.33 -21.79
CA GLU A 698 -1.15 153.67 -21.40
C GLU A 698 -0.10 154.73 -21.72
N ILE A 699 1.17 154.45 -21.36
CA ILE A 699 2.28 155.37 -21.63
C ILE A 699 2.52 155.52 -23.14
N PHE A 700 2.51 154.41 -23.88
CA PHE A 700 2.77 154.42 -25.32
C PHE A 700 1.66 155.14 -26.10
N ALA A 701 0.40 154.91 -25.72
CA ALA A 701 -0.73 155.62 -26.30
C ALA A 701 -0.63 157.13 -26.06
N ARG A 702 -0.23 157.54 -24.86
CA ARG A 702 -0.04 158.95 -24.55
C ARG A 702 1.10 159.59 -25.34
N ILE A 703 2.25 158.93 -25.46
CA ILE A 703 3.39 159.46 -26.23
C ILE A 703 3.01 159.64 -27.71
N THR A 704 2.26 158.69 -28.27
CA THR A 704 1.90 158.63 -29.70
C THR A 704 0.58 159.31 -30.07
N ASP A 705 -0.03 160.08 -29.18
CA ASP A 705 -1.35 160.70 -29.37
C ASP A 705 -2.50 159.74 -29.68
N ASN A 706 -2.45 158.54 -29.13
CA ASN A 706 -3.34 157.44 -29.44
C ASN A 706 -3.22 156.93 -30.88
N ALA A 707 -2.15 157.24 -31.62
CA ALA A 707 -1.86 156.55 -32.88
C ALA A 707 -1.71 155.04 -32.63
N TYR A 708 -1.13 154.68 -31.48
CA TYR A 708 -1.14 153.34 -30.92
C TYR A 708 -1.95 153.34 -29.62
N THR A 709 -2.80 152.34 -29.43
CA THR A 709 -3.75 152.29 -28.30
C THR A 709 -3.45 151.16 -27.31
N LYS A 710 -2.69 150.15 -27.73
CA LYS A 710 -2.33 149.02 -26.89
C LYS A 710 -0.99 148.42 -27.29
N VAL A 711 -0.29 147.84 -26.32
CA VAL A 711 0.86 146.94 -26.50
C VAL A 711 0.41 145.56 -26.00
N ASP A 712 0.56 144.53 -26.82
CA ASP A 712 0.19 143.15 -26.51
C ASP A 712 1.37 142.19 -26.76
N SER A 713 1.29 140.97 -26.25
CA SER A 713 2.26 139.91 -26.57
C SER A 713 1.75 139.00 -27.67
N THR A 714 2.65 138.42 -28.47
CA THR A 714 2.30 137.55 -29.61
C THR A 714 1.67 136.21 -29.22
N LYS A 715 1.47 135.91 -27.92
CA LYS A 715 0.93 134.63 -27.38
C LYS A 715 1.66 133.34 -27.82
N GLU A 716 2.69 133.44 -28.66
CA GLU A 716 3.56 132.35 -29.08
C GLU A 716 4.78 132.26 -28.16
N PHE A 717 5.05 131.06 -27.66
CA PHE A 717 5.90 130.84 -26.49
C PHE A 717 7.39 130.74 -26.79
N ASP A 718 7.76 130.30 -28.00
CA ASP A 718 9.17 130.11 -28.35
C ASP A 718 9.86 131.42 -28.78
N ASN A 719 9.08 132.44 -29.16
CA ASN A 719 9.52 133.76 -29.61
C ASN A 719 8.59 134.86 -29.08
N LEU A 720 8.69 135.16 -27.78
CA LEU A 720 7.88 136.21 -27.15
C LEU A 720 8.32 137.60 -27.67
N ASP A 721 7.50 138.22 -28.51
CA ASP A 721 7.67 139.57 -29.05
C ASP A 721 6.44 140.46 -28.72
N PHE A 722 6.59 141.76 -28.91
CA PHE A 722 5.52 142.73 -28.75
C PHE A 722 4.82 143.00 -30.08
N GLN A 723 3.51 143.19 -29.98
CA GLN A 723 2.73 143.82 -31.03
C GLN A 723 2.09 145.10 -30.51
N SER A 724 2.21 146.17 -31.29
CA SER A 724 1.52 147.42 -31.03
C SER A 724 0.21 147.46 -31.80
N VAL A 725 -0.88 147.80 -31.13
CA VAL A 725 -2.21 147.93 -31.72
C VAL A 725 -2.43 149.40 -32.07
N LEU A 726 -2.69 149.68 -33.34
CA LEU A 726 -3.01 151.00 -33.86
C LEU A 726 -4.44 151.41 -33.48
N ALA A 727 -4.75 152.70 -33.62
CA ALA A 727 -6.10 153.24 -33.39
C ALA A 727 -7.20 152.58 -34.22
N ASP A 728 -6.88 152.09 -35.42
CA ASP A 728 -7.81 151.41 -36.32
C ASP A 728 -7.95 149.91 -36.02
N GLY A 729 -7.26 149.41 -35.00
CA GLY A 729 -7.26 148.02 -34.58
C GLY A 729 -6.27 147.13 -35.34
N GLN A 730 -5.50 147.67 -36.28
CA GLN A 730 -4.40 146.92 -36.91
C GLN A 730 -3.29 146.68 -35.90
N THR A 731 -2.59 145.57 -36.04
CA THR A 731 -1.44 145.22 -35.21
C THR A 731 -0.17 145.35 -36.03
N GLN A 732 0.85 146.00 -35.47
CA GLN A 732 2.20 146.03 -36.00
C GLN A 732 3.15 145.33 -35.06
N GLN A 733 3.96 144.41 -35.59
CA GLN A 733 5.07 143.82 -34.83
C GLN A 733 6.15 144.88 -34.58
N THR A 734 7.01 144.66 -33.58
CA THR A 734 8.12 145.57 -33.26
C THR A 734 8.99 145.87 -34.50
N ALA A 735 9.24 144.88 -35.35
CA ALA A 735 10.03 145.00 -36.58
C ALA A 735 9.36 145.88 -37.67
N GLU A 736 8.06 146.13 -37.58
CA GLU A 736 7.29 146.92 -38.56
C GLU A 736 7.17 148.40 -38.16
N LEU A 737 7.59 148.76 -36.94
CA LEU A 737 7.53 150.12 -36.44
C LEU A 737 8.64 150.99 -37.04
N SER A 738 8.36 152.29 -37.20
CA SER A 738 9.44 153.25 -37.49
C SER A 738 10.45 153.24 -36.35
N ARG A 739 11.72 153.54 -36.64
CA ARG A 739 12.78 153.55 -35.62
C ARG A 739 12.40 154.41 -34.40
N ALA A 740 11.86 155.61 -34.63
CA ALA A 740 11.44 156.50 -33.55
C ALA A 740 10.27 155.91 -32.74
N THR A 741 9.29 155.27 -33.41
CA THR A 741 8.15 154.62 -32.75
C THR A 741 8.55 153.38 -31.94
N ALA A 742 9.51 152.59 -32.43
CA ALA A 742 10.07 151.46 -31.69
C ALA A 742 10.82 151.95 -30.43
N GLU A 743 11.59 153.04 -30.54
CA GLU A 743 12.26 153.68 -29.40
C GLU A 743 11.23 154.23 -28.38
N GLN A 744 10.11 154.79 -28.82
CA GLN A 744 8.99 155.22 -27.96
C GLN A 744 8.31 154.05 -27.25
N LEU A 745 8.04 152.94 -27.95
CA LEU A 745 7.46 151.73 -27.37
C LEU A 745 8.38 151.16 -26.28
N PHE A 746 9.67 151.09 -26.61
CA PHE A 746 10.66 150.57 -25.69
C PHE A 746 10.81 151.45 -24.44
N LEU A 747 10.80 152.77 -24.61
CA LEU A 747 10.77 153.71 -23.50
C LEU A 747 9.49 153.53 -22.65
N ALA A 748 8.32 153.36 -23.28
CA ALA A 748 7.05 153.15 -22.58
C ALA A 748 7.05 151.89 -21.70
N ILE A 749 7.56 150.77 -22.21
CA ILE A 749 7.69 149.51 -21.46
C ILE A 749 8.64 149.69 -20.27
N ARG A 750 9.78 150.36 -20.48
CA ARG A 750 10.73 150.62 -19.40
C ARG A 750 10.15 151.53 -18.33
N LEU A 751 9.44 152.59 -18.72
CA LEU A 751 8.77 153.48 -17.80
C LEU A 751 7.68 152.76 -17.01
N ALA A 752 6.85 151.93 -17.65
CA ALA A 752 5.86 151.09 -16.97
C ALA A 752 6.53 150.17 -15.93
N ARG A 753 7.64 149.52 -16.31
CA ARG A 753 8.40 148.67 -15.39
C ARG A 753 8.98 149.45 -14.21
N ILE A 754 9.50 150.66 -14.43
CA ILE A 754 10.01 151.53 -13.37
C ILE A 754 8.88 151.94 -12.43
N ARG A 755 7.69 152.31 -12.95
CA ARG A 755 6.51 152.66 -12.13
C ARG A 755 6.04 151.49 -11.27
N ARG A 756 6.13 150.26 -11.79
CA ARG A 756 5.77 149.03 -11.05
C ARG A 756 6.81 148.57 -10.04
N HIS A 757 8.03 149.07 -10.13
CA HIS A 757 9.07 148.65 -9.22
C HIS A 757 8.76 149.18 -7.81
N GLU A 758 8.85 148.33 -6.78
CA GLU A 758 8.45 148.69 -5.42
C GLU A 758 9.27 149.85 -4.82
N SER A 759 10.44 150.17 -5.40
CA SER A 759 11.37 151.20 -4.95
C SER A 759 11.54 152.34 -5.97
N SER A 760 11.38 153.59 -5.53
CA SER A 760 11.61 154.82 -6.31
C SER A 760 13.10 155.14 -6.53
N LEU A 761 13.74 154.45 -7.46
CA LEU A 761 15.16 154.66 -7.79
C LEU A 761 15.36 155.89 -8.70
N PRO A 762 16.53 156.57 -8.64
CA PRO A 762 16.87 157.63 -9.59
C PRO A 762 16.86 157.12 -11.03
N VAL A 763 16.29 157.91 -11.94
CA VAL A 763 16.17 157.59 -13.36
C VAL A 763 17.07 158.53 -14.16
N LEU A 764 17.99 157.97 -14.95
CA LEU A 764 18.83 158.72 -15.87
C LEU A 764 18.31 158.48 -17.30
N LEU A 765 17.94 159.56 -17.98
CA LEU A 765 17.53 159.58 -19.38
C LEU A 765 18.63 160.29 -20.17
N ASP A 766 19.42 159.52 -20.91
CA ASP A 766 20.57 160.00 -21.67
C ASP A 766 20.20 160.10 -23.15
N ASP A 767 19.99 161.33 -23.63
CA ASP A 767 19.62 161.70 -25.01
C ASP A 767 18.56 160.78 -25.66
N SER A 768 17.62 160.29 -24.84
CA SER A 768 16.69 159.22 -25.23
C SER A 768 15.52 159.70 -26.10
N LEU A 769 15.52 160.99 -26.45
CA LEU A 769 14.43 161.65 -27.19
C LEU A 769 14.88 162.15 -28.58
N THR A 770 16.14 161.99 -28.97
CA THR A 770 16.73 162.66 -30.15
C THR A 770 16.03 162.37 -31.47
N ASN A 771 15.43 161.19 -31.63
CA ASN A 771 14.72 160.80 -32.87
C ASN A 771 13.24 161.18 -32.90
N PHE A 772 12.72 161.88 -31.87
CA PHE A 772 11.29 162.18 -31.75
C PHE A 772 11.02 163.55 -32.39
N ASP A 773 9.90 163.67 -33.11
CA ASP A 773 9.46 164.97 -33.60
C ASP A 773 8.92 165.85 -32.45
N PRO A 774 8.76 167.17 -32.68
CA PRO A 774 8.38 168.10 -31.62
C PRO A 774 7.11 167.75 -30.86
N SER A 775 6.12 167.13 -31.52
CA SER A 775 4.87 166.76 -30.86
C SER A 775 5.06 165.60 -29.88
N HIS A 776 5.89 164.62 -30.24
CA HIS A 776 6.23 163.48 -29.39
C HIS A 776 7.19 163.85 -28.25
N HIS A 777 8.08 164.83 -28.45
CA HIS A 777 8.90 165.38 -27.34
C HIS A 777 8.03 165.90 -26.21
N VAL A 778 7.06 166.75 -26.52
CA VAL A 778 6.20 167.37 -25.49
C VAL A 778 5.43 166.32 -24.70
N ARG A 779 4.82 165.34 -25.37
CA ARG A 779 4.05 164.26 -24.71
C ARG A 779 4.92 163.32 -23.89
N THR A 780 6.14 163.06 -24.36
CA THR A 780 7.10 162.26 -23.60
C THR A 780 7.61 163.02 -22.39
N LEU A 781 7.91 164.31 -22.51
CA LEU A 781 8.30 165.17 -21.39
C LEU A 781 7.20 165.29 -20.33
N GLN A 782 5.92 165.35 -20.73
CA GLN A 782 4.79 165.29 -19.79
C GLN A 782 4.79 163.97 -19.00
N THR A 783 5.01 162.85 -19.68
CA THR A 783 5.13 161.54 -19.04
C THR A 783 6.33 161.48 -18.08
N ILE A 784 7.45 162.08 -18.46
CA ILE A 784 8.65 162.16 -17.63
C ILE A 784 8.41 163.07 -16.42
N SER A 785 7.68 164.17 -16.59
CA SER A 785 7.28 165.07 -15.50
C SER A 785 6.44 164.33 -14.45
N GLU A 786 5.45 163.55 -14.88
CA GLU A 786 4.69 162.68 -13.98
C GLU A 786 5.57 161.64 -13.28
N LEU A 787 6.58 161.10 -13.96
CA LEU A 787 7.54 160.20 -13.32
C LEU A 787 8.39 160.94 -12.27
N ALA A 788 8.69 162.22 -12.50
CA ALA A 788 9.44 163.05 -11.57
C ALA A 788 8.71 163.31 -10.24
N ASP A 789 7.38 163.13 -10.20
CA ASP A 789 6.60 163.19 -8.95
C ASP A 789 7.00 162.06 -7.97
N THR A 790 7.44 160.91 -8.49
CA THR A 790 7.80 159.74 -7.68
C THR A 790 9.28 159.39 -7.70
N ASN A 791 10.02 159.79 -8.74
CA ASN A 791 11.41 159.44 -8.96
C ASN A 791 12.25 160.70 -9.18
N GLN A 792 13.52 160.69 -8.75
CA GLN A 792 14.45 161.73 -9.20
C GLN A 792 14.84 161.45 -10.65
N VAL A 793 14.48 162.36 -11.57
CA VAL A 793 14.80 162.21 -12.99
C VAL A 793 15.92 163.16 -13.41
N PHE A 794 16.97 162.59 -14.02
CA PHE A 794 18.04 163.32 -14.68
C PHE A 794 17.85 163.19 -16.19
N LEU A 795 17.57 164.30 -16.87
CA LEU A 795 17.52 164.36 -18.33
C LEU A 795 18.83 164.98 -18.84
N LEU A 796 19.63 164.19 -19.53
CA LEU A 796 20.88 164.62 -20.16
C LEU A 796 20.61 164.84 -21.64
N THR A 797 20.96 166.02 -22.15
CA THR A 797 20.82 166.33 -23.57
C THR A 797 21.87 167.34 -24.02
N CYS A 798 22.27 167.24 -25.28
CA CYS A 798 23.12 168.23 -25.96
C CYS A 798 22.34 169.16 -26.89
N HIS A 799 21.00 169.05 -26.93
CA HIS A 799 20.13 169.77 -27.87
C HIS A 799 19.45 170.98 -27.20
N PRO A 800 19.80 172.23 -27.56
CA PRO A 800 19.22 173.44 -26.95
C PRO A 800 17.69 173.50 -27.07
N GLU A 801 17.14 173.07 -28.21
CA GLU A 801 15.69 173.07 -28.46
C GLU A 801 14.90 172.21 -27.44
N LEU A 802 15.52 171.17 -26.87
CA LEU A 802 14.87 170.35 -25.85
C LEU A 802 14.80 171.10 -24.51
N LEU A 803 15.80 171.91 -24.18
CA LEU A 803 15.82 172.72 -22.95
C LEU A 803 14.72 173.81 -22.97
N GLU A 804 14.52 174.46 -24.12
CA GLU A 804 13.42 175.42 -24.31
C GLU A 804 12.04 174.76 -24.12
N ARG A 805 11.85 173.55 -24.66
CA ARG A 805 10.60 172.80 -24.51
C ARG A 805 10.39 172.33 -23.08
N VAL A 806 11.46 171.92 -22.39
CA VAL A 806 11.41 171.58 -20.97
C VAL A 806 10.99 172.80 -20.15
N ASP A 807 11.56 173.98 -20.39
CA ASP A 807 11.20 175.22 -19.67
C ASP A 807 9.72 175.58 -19.87
N THR A 808 9.23 175.37 -21.09
CA THR A 808 7.85 175.66 -21.45
C THR A 808 6.85 174.69 -20.82
N HIS A 809 7.24 173.44 -20.55
CA HIS A 809 6.31 172.35 -20.22
C HIS A 809 6.54 171.69 -18.85
N ILE A 810 7.59 172.06 -18.13
CA ILE A 810 7.93 171.50 -16.82
C ILE A 810 8.20 172.66 -15.84
N ASP A 811 7.31 172.83 -14.86
CA ASP A 811 7.36 173.96 -13.92
C ASP A 811 8.49 173.87 -12.88
N SER A 812 9.01 172.67 -12.61
CA SER A 812 10.00 172.40 -11.55
C SER A 812 11.24 171.72 -12.13
N VAL A 813 12.07 172.49 -12.83
CA VAL A 813 13.31 172.03 -13.45
C VAL A 813 14.51 172.86 -12.98
N GLN A 814 15.68 172.23 -12.91
CA GLN A 814 16.97 172.89 -12.71
C GLN A 814 17.86 172.65 -13.92
N TYR A 815 18.43 173.72 -14.45
CA TYR A 815 19.36 173.65 -15.57
C TYR A 815 20.79 173.62 -15.07
N TRP A 816 21.55 172.63 -15.54
CA TRP A 816 22.96 172.46 -15.26
C TRP A 816 23.69 172.26 -16.58
N SER A 817 24.83 172.93 -16.77
CA SER A 817 25.74 172.63 -17.88
C SER A 817 26.88 171.76 -17.37
N LEU A 818 27.37 170.88 -18.25
CA LEU A 818 28.53 170.03 -17.98
C LEU A 818 29.58 170.36 -19.04
N ASP A 819 30.61 171.12 -18.65
CA ASP A 819 31.73 171.51 -19.51
C ASP A 819 33.05 171.01 -18.92
N ASP A 820 33.85 170.31 -19.74
CA ASP A 820 35.10 169.62 -19.36
C ASP A 820 35.03 168.88 -18.01
N GLY A 821 33.92 168.17 -17.76
CA GLY A 821 33.70 167.39 -16.54
C GLY A 821 33.31 168.21 -15.30
N GLN A 822 33.11 169.52 -15.41
CA GLN A 822 32.64 170.40 -14.34
C GLN A 822 31.18 170.82 -14.56
N PHE A 823 30.36 170.66 -13.52
CA PHE A 823 28.97 171.09 -13.52
C PHE A 823 28.87 172.56 -13.12
N ASN A 824 28.24 173.38 -13.96
CA ASN A 824 27.92 174.78 -13.67
C ASN A 824 26.39 174.96 -13.59
N GLY A 825 25.93 175.86 -12.70
CA GLY A 825 24.50 176.07 -12.41
C GLY A 825 24.18 176.07 -10.90
N PRO A 826 22.89 175.96 -10.50
CA PRO A 826 21.73 175.89 -11.38
C PRO A 826 21.47 177.24 -12.06
N TYR A 827 21.23 177.20 -13.36
CA TYR A 827 20.81 178.38 -14.12
C TYR A 827 19.32 178.62 -13.94
N SER A 828 18.92 179.89 -13.85
CA SER A 828 17.52 180.28 -13.64
C SER A 828 16.69 180.33 -14.93
N LYS A 829 17.34 180.30 -16.09
CA LYS A 829 16.71 180.27 -17.41
C LYS A 829 17.46 179.30 -18.33
N PRO A 830 16.79 178.67 -19.31
CA PRO A 830 17.43 177.75 -20.26
C PRO A 830 18.42 178.45 -21.20
N ASP A 831 18.27 179.76 -21.44
CA ASP A 831 19.14 180.53 -22.34
C ASP A 831 20.59 180.61 -21.82
N ASP A 832 20.78 180.74 -20.50
CA ASP A 832 22.10 180.91 -19.87
C ASP A 832 23.07 179.73 -20.15
N PRO A 833 22.66 178.44 -20.02
CA PRO A 833 23.50 177.32 -20.43
C PRO A 833 23.53 177.11 -21.96
N CYS A 834 22.55 177.60 -22.72
CA CYS A 834 22.54 177.50 -24.18
C CYS A 834 23.59 178.42 -24.84
N GLU A 835 23.90 179.59 -24.26
CA GLU A 835 25.00 180.44 -24.73
C GLU A 835 26.37 179.74 -24.73
N LEU A 836 26.56 178.72 -23.85
CA LEU A 836 27.77 177.88 -23.83
C LEU A 836 27.80 176.83 -24.97
N LEU A 837 26.66 176.58 -25.61
CA LEU A 837 26.51 175.67 -26.74
C LEU A 837 26.63 176.38 -28.10
N GLU A 838 26.62 177.73 -28.12
CA GLU A 838 26.92 178.50 -29.33
C GLU A 838 28.44 178.50 -29.60
N PRO A 839 28.89 178.19 -30.83
CA PRO A 839 30.31 178.23 -31.14
C PRO A 839 30.82 179.67 -31.08
N THR A 840 31.69 179.98 -30.11
CA THR A 840 32.49 181.21 -30.15
C THR A 840 33.42 181.15 -31.34
N TRP A 841 33.06 181.80 -32.45
CA TRP A 841 34.02 182.07 -33.51
C TRP A 841 34.93 183.21 -33.07
N SER A 842 36.11 182.85 -32.56
CA SER A 842 37.32 183.68 -32.65
C SER A 842 38.31 183.03 -33.60
#